data_AF-A0A1G4MHE9-F1
#
_entry.id   AF-A0A1G4MHE9-F1
#
_cell.length_a   1.000
_cell.length_b   1.000
_cell.length_c   1.000
_cell.angle_alpha   90.00
_cell.angle_beta   90.00
_cell.angle_gamma   90.00
#
_symmetry.space_group_name_H-M   'P 1'
#
loop_
_entity.id
_entity.type
_entity.pdbx_description
1 polymer ?
#
loop_
_entity_poly.entity_id
_entity_poly.type
_entity_poly.pdbx_seq_one_letter_code
_entity_poly.pdbx_strand_id
1 'polypeptide(L)'
;MGTKGIEMGIWNSLVSSRRWRTSEKNQSEKLDLEKQQVDVCRRPSRRRWQSFFTLLTVFLTLVLTLTCTDWLPDSKLLGLTRCGSWKPQEKGVTKSFEITVEKLPEVEPLYSQKLLKHSFGDSWGKPAVVEFEPYKDASYNKIILELVTRVSGRQFDRLLHVFLDDINVWRSSTVEPTGDDNVVVSESIKDVSQYLSLFDKESIELKFQLDNLVTPKLNGVFEVELTLHYYQEAKPGNGKEDTLREELLSYFTSPPTFIAPLVKKFIRTPLLYYPLSSQENPRWTRELPELEDPTDISRVILEVFASGNAAEEFWYTNVLDRYTNRFHDNGHQLLGHGPLRVLKAYLTNSDTELLVDSVVPTPVIFTGGISPALWRPCVGMNAFDIESYKIDLTPFLPLLAEGAWELQLEVVSSVDTHYKPTVGENWILSGNLMIWKKTYKGVEIEPTVFSNSSELETIFQVDVDDGNPEQLFQNVIAKTGVLIDSIIKINGQTYNFTRSIESSFKTNQTYLENGDIERSVIELEKVRRSLIHANDSILFDYIDKTLWDFVGDVQTLDVDEEKSELTYKAAIVRSLGRYTALQHGEGKSDKSNTDVLLSLSGSQVGEATYTLSPNGNHGSGDTFHNVLVDRSWPHEERYKRSVLVRDNKVVLDIYNRD
;
A
#
# COMPACT_ATOMS: atom_id res chain seq x y z
N MET A 1 7.97 0.22 -13.74
CA MET A 1 8.68 -0.18 -14.98
C MET A 1 9.95 -1.00 -14.68
N GLY A 2 9.86 -1.94 -13.73
CA GLY A 2 10.60 -3.20 -13.92
C GLY A 2 9.97 -3.87 -15.15
N THR A 3 10.78 -4.40 -16.05
CA THR A 3 10.40 -4.75 -17.42
C THR A 3 9.11 -5.56 -17.46
N LYS A 4 8.08 -4.98 -18.10
CA LYS A 4 6.79 -5.62 -18.39
C LYS A 4 7.05 -6.88 -19.24
N GLY A 5 7.24 -8.03 -18.60
CA GLY A 5 7.22 -9.35 -19.26
C GLY A 5 8.48 -9.82 -20.01
N ILE A 6 9.54 -9.00 -20.14
CA ILE A 6 10.80 -9.44 -20.80
C ILE A 6 11.41 -10.67 -20.10
N GLU A 7 11.29 -10.78 -18.77
CA GLU A 7 11.83 -11.92 -18.02
C GLU A 7 11.18 -13.26 -18.41
N MET A 8 9.89 -13.25 -18.77
CA MET A 8 9.19 -14.46 -19.23
C MET A 8 9.50 -14.79 -20.70
N GLY A 9 9.70 -13.77 -21.55
CA GLY A 9 10.11 -13.93 -22.95
C GLY A 9 11.51 -14.54 -23.10
N ILE A 10 12.47 -14.05 -22.31
CA ILE A 10 13.84 -14.61 -22.26
C ILE A 10 13.82 -16.04 -21.70
N TRP A 11 12.97 -16.34 -20.71
CA TRP A 11 12.82 -17.70 -20.19
C TRP A 11 12.33 -18.67 -21.28
N ASN A 12 11.33 -18.27 -22.07
CA ASN A 12 10.77 -19.07 -23.15
C ASN A 12 11.74 -19.27 -24.32
N SER A 13 12.59 -18.29 -24.64
CA SER A 13 13.64 -18.42 -25.66
C SER A 13 14.79 -19.34 -25.19
N LEU A 14 15.12 -19.32 -23.89
CA LEU A 14 16.16 -20.17 -23.31
C LEU A 14 15.76 -21.65 -23.25
N VAL A 15 14.47 -21.97 -23.09
CA VAL A 15 14.00 -23.37 -23.05
C VAL A 15 13.68 -23.96 -24.43
N SER A 16 13.42 -23.12 -25.43
CA SER A 16 13.21 -23.57 -26.82
C SER A 16 14.50 -23.86 -27.60
N SER A 17 15.66 -23.41 -27.12
CA SER A 17 16.96 -23.59 -27.80
C SER A 17 17.57 -25.02 -27.72
N ARG A 18 16.85 -26.00 -27.13
CA ARG A 18 17.22 -27.43 -27.21
C ARG A 18 16.06 -28.29 -27.68
N ARG A 19 15.78 -28.28 -28.98
CA ARG A 19 15.28 -29.47 -29.69
C ARG A 19 15.47 -29.35 -31.20
N TRP A 20 16.19 -30.32 -31.74
CA TRP A 20 16.34 -30.53 -33.18
C TRP A 20 15.01 -30.95 -33.83
N ARG A 21 14.86 -30.51 -35.09
CA ARG A 21 13.80 -30.79 -36.08
C ARG A 21 13.07 -32.13 -35.93
N THR A 22 11.74 -32.09 -35.95
CA THR A 22 10.85 -32.88 -36.86
C THR A 22 9.43 -32.26 -36.90
N SER A 23 8.75 -32.50 -38.02
CA SER A 23 7.55 -31.87 -38.59
C SER A 23 6.22 -31.90 -37.80
N GLU A 24 5.42 -30.85 -38.02
CA GLU A 24 3.94 -30.73 -38.09
C GLU A 24 3.03 -31.56 -37.16
N LYS A 25 2.35 -30.89 -36.22
CA LYS A 25 0.90 -30.55 -36.29
C LYS A 25 0.46 -29.77 -35.04
N ASN A 26 -0.31 -28.71 -35.27
CA ASN A 26 -0.96 -27.84 -34.28
C ASN A 26 -1.91 -28.59 -33.34
N GLN A 27 -1.75 -28.38 -32.04
CA GLN A 27 -2.87 -28.17 -31.11
C GLN A 27 -2.38 -27.41 -29.87
N SER A 28 -3.09 -26.36 -29.51
CA SER A 28 -2.78 -25.50 -28.38
C SER A 28 -3.13 -26.20 -27.08
N GLU A 29 -2.17 -26.32 -26.15
CA GLU A 29 -2.47 -26.64 -24.74
C GLU A 29 -2.03 -25.46 -23.88
N LYS A 30 -3.03 -24.85 -23.24
CA LYS A 30 -2.89 -23.84 -22.19
C LYS A 30 -2.09 -24.45 -21.04
N LEU A 31 -1.03 -23.78 -20.62
CA LEU A 31 -0.27 -24.15 -19.43
C LEU A 31 -1.05 -23.67 -18.20
N ASP A 32 -1.86 -24.57 -17.65
CA ASP A 32 -2.63 -24.39 -16.42
C ASP A 32 -1.68 -24.62 -15.23
N LEU A 33 -1.30 -23.54 -14.52
CA LEU A 33 -0.32 -23.59 -13.41
C LEU A 33 -0.94 -24.03 -12.08
N GLU A 34 -2.21 -24.44 -12.05
CA GLU A 34 -2.84 -25.10 -10.91
C GLU A 34 -2.88 -26.61 -11.09
N LYS A 35 -1.74 -27.29 -10.87
CA LYS A 35 -1.63 -28.68 -10.38
C LYS A 35 -0.22 -29.20 -10.64
N GLN A 36 0.64 -29.16 -9.63
CA GLN A 36 1.61 -30.24 -9.45
C GLN A 36 1.57 -30.71 -8.01
N GLN A 37 0.86 -31.83 -7.84
CA GLN A 37 0.89 -32.65 -6.64
C GLN A 37 2.32 -33.12 -6.37
N VAL A 38 2.71 -33.04 -5.11
CA VAL A 38 3.97 -33.55 -4.58
C VAL A 38 3.91 -35.08 -4.61
N ASP A 39 4.65 -35.71 -5.51
CA ASP A 39 4.90 -37.14 -5.46
C ASP A 39 6.14 -37.44 -4.59
N VAL A 40 5.90 -38.22 -3.54
CA VAL A 40 6.88 -38.73 -2.60
C VAL A 40 7.59 -39.97 -3.18
N CYS A 41 8.88 -40.08 -2.86
CA CYS A 41 9.74 -41.28 -2.85
C CYS A 41 10.51 -41.68 -4.12
N ARG A 42 11.86 -41.57 -4.06
CA ARG A 42 12.79 -42.72 -3.82
C ARG A 42 14.27 -42.28 -3.81
N ARG A 43 15.02 -42.73 -2.79
CA ARG A 43 16.49 -42.72 -2.76
C ARG A 43 17.08 -43.67 -3.82
N PRO A 44 18.31 -43.42 -4.30
CA PRO A 44 19.32 -44.46 -4.08
C PRO A 44 20.76 -43.99 -3.77
N SER A 45 21.37 -44.83 -2.93
CA SER A 45 22.76 -45.31 -2.85
C SER A 45 23.98 -44.35 -2.77
N ARG A 46 24.62 -44.48 -1.60
CA ARG A 46 26.05 -44.36 -1.28
C ARG A 46 27.02 -44.70 -2.42
N ARG A 47 28.07 -43.90 -2.58
CA ARG A 47 29.41 -44.40 -2.88
C ARG A 47 30.49 -43.62 -2.13
N ARG A 48 31.29 -44.38 -1.39
CA ARG A 48 32.51 -44.01 -0.65
C ARG A 48 33.70 -43.85 -1.61
N TRP A 49 34.64 -42.98 -1.24
CA TRP A 49 36.12 -43.07 -1.33
C TRP A 49 36.61 -41.86 -0.48
N GLN A 50 37.18 -41.95 0.73
CA GLN A 50 38.51 -42.45 1.16
C GLN A 50 39.63 -42.12 0.16
N SER A 51 40.77 -41.49 0.47
CA SER A 51 41.42 -40.87 1.65
C SER A 51 42.64 -40.09 1.06
N PHE A 52 43.20 -39.01 1.61
CA PHE A 52 44.32 -38.99 2.58
C PHE A 52 44.84 -37.54 2.79
N PHE A 53 45.04 -37.14 4.06
CA PHE A 53 46.12 -36.35 4.72
C PHE A 53 46.80 -35.16 3.99
N THR A 54 47.04 -33.98 4.58
CA THR A 54 47.76 -33.59 5.84
C THR A 54 47.42 -32.11 6.18
N LEU A 55 46.94 -31.68 7.36
CA LEU A 55 47.55 -31.47 8.70
C LEU A 55 48.53 -30.26 8.83
N LEU A 56 48.19 -29.37 9.81
CA LEU A 56 49.01 -28.33 10.46
C LEU A 56 49.23 -27.03 9.63
N THR A 57 48.86 -25.82 10.06
CA THR A 57 49.17 -25.13 11.33
C THR A 57 48.21 -23.97 11.61
N VAL A 58 47.55 -24.00 12.77
CA VAL A 58 47.01 -22.84 13.49
C VAL A 58 47.98 -22.56 14.63
N PHE A 59 48.43 -21.31 14.79
CA PHE A 59 48.85 -20.60 16.01
C PHE A 59 50.00 -19.61 15.74
N LEU A 60 49.97 -18.48 16.46
CA LEU A 60 50.86 -17.30 16.41
C LEU A 60 50.56 -16.37 15.21
N THR A 61 50.12 -15.12 15.37
CA THR A 61 50.51 -14.11 16.38
C THR A 61 49.38 -13.08 16.59
N LEU A 62 48.84 -13.05 17.81
CA LEU A 62 48.24 -11.86 18.40
C LEU A 62 49.16 -11.49 19.58
N VAL A 63 49.24 -10.18 19.89
CA VAL A 63 49.87 -9.54 21.07
C VAL A 63 51.32 -9.03 20.88
N LEU A 64 51.42 -7.70 20.71
CA LEU A 64 52.36 -6.80 21.41
C LEU A 64 51.88 -5.34 21.16
N THR A 65 51.09 -4.76 22.08
CA THR A 65 51.45 -3.66 23.03
C THR A 65 51.75 -2.31 22.35
N LEU A 66 50.90 -1.28 22.45
CA LEU A 66 50.67 -0.31 23.56
C LEU A 66 51.44 1.03 23.40
N THR A 67 50.65 2.12 23.48
CA THR A 67 50.89 3.44 24.15
C THR A 67 51.84 4.50 23.57
N CYS A 68 51.30 5.72 23.34
CA CYS A 68 51.72 7.04 23.89
C CYS A 68 50.83 8.17 23.27
N THR A 69 49.87 8.76 24.00
CA THR A 69 49.89 9.99 24.84
C THR A 69 49.83 11.35 24.12
N ASP A 70 48.68 12.02 24.37
CA ASP A 70 48.23 13.43 24.39
C ASP A 70 49.21 14.63 24.32
N TRP A 71 48.74 15.75 23.71
CA TRP A 71 48.64 17.16 24.19
C TRP A 71 48.55 18.18 23.01
N LEU A 72 47.49 19.00 22.79
CA LEU A 72 47.17 20.37 23.30
C LEU A 72 46.14 21.06 22.32
N PRO A 73 45.54 22.27 22.56
CA PRO A 73 44.41 22.61 23.44
C PRO A 73 43.24 23.38 22.73
N ASP A 74 42.22 23.72 23.53
CA ASP A 74 40.95 24.43 23.25
C ASP A 74 40.98 25.69 22.36
N SER A 75 39.92 25.83 21.53
CA SER A 75 39.27 27.12 21.29
C SER A 75 37.75 26.95 21.14
N LYS A 76 37.01 27.55 22.08
CA LYS A 76 35.55 27.74 22.05
C LYS A 76 35.17 28.75 20.96
N LEU A 77 34.24 28.40 20.05
CA LEU A 77 33.19 29.32 19.58
C LEU A 77 32.13 28.61 18.74
N LEU A 78 30.88 29.07 18.89
CA LEU A 78 29.69 28.87 18.07
C LEU A 78 28.82 27.64 18.37
N GLY A 79 27.66 27.95 18.97
CA GLY A 79 26.57 27.02 19.20
C GLY A 79 26.01 26.51 17.87
N LEU A 80 26.04 25.19 17.73
CA LEU A 80 25.42 24.45 16.64
C LEU A 80 24.19 23.73 17.20
N THR A 81 23.10 23.92 16.48
CA THR A 81 21.91 23.09 16.44
C THR A 81 22.27 21.61 16.55
N ARG A 82 21.45 20.88 17.31
CA ARG A 82 21.63 19.47 17.66
C ARG A 82 21.44 18.61 16.39
N CYS A 83 22.48 18.47 15.57
CA CYS A 83 22.55 17.41 14.57
C CYS A 83 22.49 16.07 15.31
N GLY A 84 21.48 15.25 15.01
CA GLY A 84 21.40 13.89 15.53
C GLY A 84 22.70 13.15 15.23
N SER A 85 23.31 12.58 16.27
CA SER A 85 24.55 11.81 16.14
C SER A 85 24.29 10.56 15.31
N TRP A 86 24.71 10.58 14.06
CA TRP A 86 24.76 9.38 13.21
C TRP A 86 25.76 8.41 13.84
N LYS A 87 25.29 7.24 14.27
CA LYS A 87 26.17 6.12 14.61
C LYS A 87 26.84 5.64 13.31
N PRO A 88 28.13 5.27 13.31
CA PRO A 88 28.77 4.71 12.12
C PRO A 88 27.96 3.51 11.63
N GLN A 89 27.65 3.47 10.34
CA GLN A 89 27.06 2.31 9.69
C GLN A 89 27.98 1.10 9.91
N GLU A 90 27.47 0.05 10.54
CA GLU A 90 28.21 -1.22 10.61
C GLU A 90 28.51 -1.67 9.17
N LYS A 91 29.77 -1.99 8.89
CA LYS A 91 30.18 -2.50 7.57
C LYS A 91 29.28 -3.67 7.19
N GLY A 92 28.55 -3.56 6.07
CA GLY A 92 27.68 -4.61 5.56
C GLY A 92 26.19 -4.47 5.91
N VAL A 93 25.75 -3.41 6.60
CA VAL A 93 24.33 -3.16 6.91
C VAL A 93 23.86 -1.85 6.27
N THR A 94 22.83 -1.89 5.45
CA THR A 94 22.19 -0.71 4.83
C THR A 94 20.80 -0.50 5.43
N LYS A 95 20.51 0.71 5.90
CA LYS A 95 19.16 1.06 6.34
C LYS A 95 18.31 1.51 5.15
N SER A 96 17.06 1.10 5.11
CA SER A 96 16.05 1.58 4.16
C SER A 96 14.81 2.05 4.92
N PHE A 97 14.19 3.12 4.44
CA PHE A 97 13.11 3.80 5.15
C PHE A 97 12.19 4.54 4.18
N GLU A 98 10.97 4.80 4.63
CA GLU A 98 10.01 5.65 3.95
C GLU A 98 9.92 7.00 4.67
N ILE A 99 9.86 8.12 3.93
CA ILE A 99 9.78 9.44 4.56
C ILE A 99 8.38 9.77 5.08
N THR A 100 7.32 9.20 4.54
CA THR A 100 5.94 9.45 5.03
C THR A 100 5.63 8.71 6.33
N VAL A 101 6.45 7.71 6.69
CA VAL A 101 6.34 7.00 7.96
C VAL A 101 6.95 7.86 9.07
N GLU A 102 6.11 8.25 10.03
CA GLU A 102 6.51 8.99 11.22
C GLU A 102 7.42 8.13 12.12
N LYS A 103 8.13 8.78 13.04
CA LYS A 103 8.84 8.05 14.11
C LYS A 103 7.85 7.69 15.21
N LEU A 104 8.22 6.69 16.02
CA LEU A 104 7.52 6.42 17.26
C LEU A 104 7.34 7.71 18.10
N PRO A 105 6.27 7.82 18.90
CA PRO A 105 6.10 8.91 19.86
C PRO A 105 7.36 9.14 20.69
N GLU A 106 7.67 10.40 21.00
CA GLU A 106 8.85 10.72 21.83
C GLU A 106 8.65 10.33 23.31
N VAL A 107 7.39 10.17 23.71
CA VAL A 107 7.04 9.61 25.02
C VAL A 107 7.30 8.11 25.03
N GLU A 108 7.83 7.60 26.13
CA GLU A 108 8.01 6.15 26.30
C GLU A 108 6.64 5.45 26.31
N PRO A 109 6.51 4.29 25.65
CA PRO A 109 5.28 3.50 25.72
C PRO A 109 5.03 3.01 27.14
N LEU A 110 3.76 2.87 27.51
CA LEU A 110 3.35 2.20 28.75
C LEU A 110 3.86 0.76 28.81
N TYR A 111 3.84 0.08 27.66
CA TYR A 111 4.33 -1.28 27.50
C TYR A 111 4.71 -1.54 26.05
N SER A 112 5.69 -2.41 25.83
CA SER A 112 6.08 -2.89 24.50
C SER A 112 6.15 -4.40 24.48
N GLN A 113 5.40 -5.03 23.59
CA GLN A 113 5.26 -6.47 23.47
C GLN A 113 5.82 -6.95 22.14
N LYS A 114 6.80 -7.85 22.17
CA LYS A 114 7.27 -8.51 20.95
C LYS A 114 6.28 -9.58 20.56
N LEU A 115 5.62 -9.41 19.42
CA LEU A 115 4.59 -10.33 18.94
C LEU A 115 5.19 -11.45 18.10
N LEU A 116 6.16 -11.12 17.23
CA LEU A 116 6.71 -12.07 16.28
C LEU A 116 8.22 -11.88 16.09
N LYS A 117 8.93 -13.00 15.99
CA LYS A 117 10.26 -13.08 15.38
C LYS A 117 10.30 -14.32 14.50
N HIS A 118 10.41 -14.14 13.18
CA HIS A 118 10.26 -15.25 12.23
C HIS A 118 11.05 -15.02 10.93
N SER A 119 11.51 -16.12 10.33
CA SER A 119 12.29 -16.13 9.09
C SER A 119 11.42 -16.63 7.93
N PHE A 120 11.22 -15.80 6.91
CA PHE A 120 10.37 -16.07 5.74
C PHE A 120 11.22 -16.39 4.50
N GLY A 121 11.43 -17.68 4.23
CA GLY A 121 12.20 -18.19 3.08
C GLY A 121 11.35 -19.00 2.09
N ASP A 122 10.81 -20.14 2.53
CA ASP A 122 9.83 -20.97 1.80
C ASP A 122 8.44 -20.84 2.46
N SER A 123 7.99 -19.59 2.54
CA SER A 123 6.80 -19.19 3.28
C SER A 123 5.57 -18.98 2.40
N TRP A 124 5.66 -19.26 1.10
CA TRP A 124 4.53 -19.14 0.18
C TRP A 124 3.32 -19.92 0.68
N GLY A 125 2.26 -19.20 1.04
CA GLY A 125 1.04 -19.79 1.55
C GLY A 125 1.12 -20.33 2.98
N LYS A 126 2.16 -19.97 3.73
CA LYS A 126 2.42 -20.45 5.08
C LYS A 126 2.60 -19.22 6.00
N PRO A 127 1.50 -18.56 6.42
CA PRO A 127 1.62 -17.43 7.34
C PRO A 127 2.19 -17.90 8.68
N ALA A 128 2.93 -17.02 9.36
CA ALA A 128 3.30 -17.23 10.75
C ALA A 128 2.09 -16.91 11.64
N VAL A 129 1.77 -17.80 12.57
CA VAL A 129 0.63 -17.67 13.48
C VAL A 129 1.12 -17.70 14.92
N VAL A 130 0.72 -16.72 15.72
CA VAL A 130 1.10 -16.57 17.14
C VAL A 130 -0.11 -16.08 17.93
N GLU A 131 -0.32 -16.60 19.13
CA GLU A 131 -1.29 -16.07 20.09
C GLU A 131 -0.57 -15.12 21.06
N PHE A 132 -1.21 -14.01 21.43
CA PHE A 132 -0.71 -13.13 22.48
C PHE A 132 -1.84 -12.55 23.33
N GLU A 133 -1.52 -12.26 24.59
CA GLU A 133 -2.42 -11.59 25.52
C GLU A 133 -2.17 -10.08 25.45
N PRO A 134 -3.19 -9.24 25.20
CA PRO A 134 -3.06 -7.79 25.22
C PRO A 134 -2.64 -7.29 26.61
N TYR A 135 -1.87 -6.20 26.65
CA TYR A 135 -1.55 -5.52 27.91
C TYR A 135 -2.83 -5.05 28.62
N LYS A 136 -2.95 -5.30 29.93
CA LYS A 136 -4.12 -4.94 30.76
C LYS A 136 -3.79 -4.12 32.02
N ASP A 137 -2.51 -3.93 32.36
CA ASP A 137 -2.14 -3.32 33.64
C ASP A 137 -2.39 -1.79 33.71
N ALA A 138 -2.65 -1.14 32.57
CA ALA A 138 -3.02 0.27 32.50
C ALA A 138 -3.97 0.55 31.32
N SER A 139 -4.71 1.66 31.40
CA SER A 139 -5.48 2.15 30.26
C SER A 139 -4.56 2.71 29.17
N TYR A 140 -4.92 2.48 27.92
CA TYR A 140 -4.29 3.08 26.74
C TYR A 140 -5.37 3.46 25.74
N ASN A 141 -5.04 4.40 24.87
CA ASN A 141 -5.90 4.87 23.78
C ASN A 141 -5.14 4.99 22.45
N LYS A 142 -3.88 4.55 22.42
CA LYS A 142 -3.09 4.50 21.20
C LYS A 142 -2.23 3.25 21.17
N ILE A 143 -2.19 2.61 20.01
CA ILE A 143 -1.40 1.41 19.75
C ILE A 143 -0.67 1.57 18.42
N ILE A 144 0.63 1.30 18.43
CA ILE A 144 1.46 1.33 17.24
C ILE A 144 2.11 -0.03 17.05
N LEU A 145 2.00 -0.58 15.83
CA LEU A 145 2.83 -1.70 15.39
C LEU A 145 4.14 -1.17 14.83
N GLU A 146 5.25 -1.77 15.22
CA GLU A 146 6.58 -1.57 14.65
C GLU A 146 7.01 -2.86 13.93
N LEU A 147 7.34 -2.72 12.65
CA LEU A 147 7.84 -3.80 11.80
C LEU A 147 9.30 -3.53 11.46
N VAL A 148 10.15 -4.48 11.81
CA VAL A 148 11.56 -4.50 11.39
C VAL A 148 11.78 -5.69 10.47
N THR A 149 12.24 -5.43 9.25
CA THR A 149 12.63 -6.49 8.31
C THR A 149 14.13 -6.44 8.05
N ARG A 150 14.75 -7.61 7.95
CA ARG A 150 16.16 -7.76 7.57
C ARG A 150 16.26 -8.79 6.46
N VAL A 151 16.99 -8.46 5.41
CA VAL A 151 17.20 -9.37 4.28
C VAL A 151 18.60 -9.20 3.73
N SER A 152 19.23 -10.32 3.39
CA SER A 152 20.49 -10.37 2.66
C SER A 152 20.33 -11.32 1.48
N GLY A 153 21.08 -11.09 0.41
CA GLY A 153 20.95 -11.89 -0.81
C GLY A 153 20.07 -11.23 -1.85
N ARG A 154 19.79 -11.98 -2.91
CA ARG A 154 18.95 -11.57 -4.03
C ARG A 154 17.50 -11.97 -3.80
N GLN A 155 16.59 -11.01 -3.85
CA GLN A 155 15.16 -11.24 -3.78
C GLN A 155 14.42 -10.04 -4.38
N PHE A 156 13.15 -10.21 -4.73
CA PHE A 156 12.25 -9.08 -5.01
C PHE A 156 11.62 -8.57 -3.71
N ASP A 157 11.03 -7.38 -3.74
CA ASP A 157 10.14 -7.00 -2.65
C ASP A 157 8.89 -7.88 -2.61
N ARG A 158 8.35 -8.03 -1.40
CA ARG A 158 7.24 -8.93 -1.09
C ARG A 158 6.14 -8.16 -0.39
N LEU A 159 4.91 -8.33 -0.86
CA LEU A 159 3.73 -7.91 -0.11
C LEU A 159 3.62 -8.70 1.18
N LEU A 160 3.20 -8.01 2.24
CA LEU A 160 2.91 -8.61 3.53
C LEU A 160 1.59 -8.10 4.11
N HIS A 161 0.98 -8.96 4.93
CA HIS A 161 -0.31 -8.72 5.54
C HIS A 161 -0.28 -9.11 7.02
N VAL A 162 -0.78 -8.22 7.87
CA VAL A 162 -0.93 -8.45 9.31
C VAL A 162 -2.41 -8.55 9.64
N PHE A 163 -2.80 -9.66 10.27
CA PHE A 163 -4.16 -9.90 10.75
C PHE A 163 -4.17 -10.14 12.26
N LEU A 164 -5.15 -9.57 12.94
CA LEU A 164 -5.47 -9.81 14.36
C LEU A 164 -6.87 -10.39 14.45
N ASP A 165 -7.02 -11.66 14.86
CA ASP A 165 -8.30 -12.40 14.81
C ASP A 165 -9.02 -12.24 13.46
N ASP A 166 -8.30 -12.49 12.36
CA ASP A 166 -8.75 -12.32 10.98
C ASP A 166 -9.07 -10.88 10.52
N ILE A 167 -8.93 -9.88 11.39
CA ILE A 167 -9.07 -8.47 11.02
C ILE A 167 -7.76 -8.01 10.38
N ASN A 168 -7.80 -7.55 9.14
CA ASN A 168 -6.59 -7.03 8.48
C ASN A 168 -6.27 -5.64 9.02
N VAL A 169 -5.18 -5.50 9.76
CA VAL A 169 -4.80 -4.22 10.38
C VAL A 169 -3.70 -3.48 9.62
N TRP A 170 -2.98 -4.19 8.76
CA TRP A 170 -1.89 -3.61 7.98
C TRP A 170 -1.62 -4.40 6.70
N ARG A 171 -1.44 -3.68 5.59
CA ARG A 171 -0.84 -4.15 4.35
C ARG A 171 0.40 -3.32 4.04
N SER A 172 1.50 -3.99 3.73
CA SER A 172 2.81 -3.36 3.52
C SER A 172 3.59 -4.10 2.43
N SER A 173 4.74 -3.56 2.04
CA SER A 173 5.73 -4.26 1.21
C SER A 173 7.11 -4.25 1.89
N THR A 174 7.91 -5.28 1.64
CA THR A 174 9.31 -5.29 2.06
C THR A 174 10.17 -4.41 1.16
N VAL A 175 11.43 -4.28 1.51
CA VAL A 175 12.46 -3.74 0.62
C VAL A 175 12.92 -4.79 -0.38
N GLU A 176 13.24 -4.35 -1.60
CA GLU A 176 14.04 -5.13 -2.55
C GLU A 176 15.51 -5.05 -2.11
N PRO A 177 16.16 -6.16 -1.72
CA PRO A 177 17.55 -6.15 -1.29
C PRO A 177 18.52 -5.80 -2.42
N THR A 178 19.72 -5.36 -2.04
CA THR A 178 20.76 -4.90 -2.97
C THR A 178 21.72 -6.01 -3.45
N GLY A 179 21.54 -7.26 -2.99
CA GLY A 179 22.35 -8.42 -3.37
C GLY A 179 23.04 -9.12 -2.18
N ASP A 180 24.00 -10.01 -2.48
CA ASP A 180 24.59 -10.94 -1.51
C ASP A 180 25.52 -10.28 -0.46
N ASP A 181 26.13 -9.13 -0.78
CA ASP A 181 27.21 -8.56 0.03
C ASP A 181 26.73 -7.64 1.18
N ASN A 182 25.43 -7.37 1.30
CA ASN A 182 24.89 -6.47 2.33
C ASN A 182 23.55 -6.97 2.91
N VAL A 183 23.36 -6.74 4.20
CA VAL A 183 22.06 -6.87 4.87
C VAL A 183 21.32 -5.54 4.73
N VAL A 184 20.12 -5.55 4.16
CA VAL A 184 19.22 -4.40 4.17
C VAL A 184 18.28 -4.54 5.37
N VAL A 185 18.17 -3.48 6.16
CA VAL A 185 17.26 -3.38 7.30
C VAL A 185 16.26 -2.29 7.03
N SER A 186 14.97 -2.59 7.12
CA SER A 186 13.89 -1.61 7.07
C SER A 186 13.14 -1.55 8.39
N GLU A 187 12.73 -0.35 8.77
CA GLU A 187 11.91 -0.06 9.95
C GLU A 187 10.68 0.70 9.46
N SER A 188 9.49 0.22 9.79
CA SER A 188 8.22 0.89 9.51
C SER A 188 7.28 0.78 10.70
N ILE A 189 6.36 1.74 10.82
CA ILE A 189 5.35 1.73 11.89
C ILE A 189 3.95 1.94 11.32
N LYS A 190 2.95 1.42 12.04
CA LYS A 190 1.53 1.62 11.74
C LYS A 190 0.77 1.95 13.00
N ASP A 191 0.07 3.09 12.99
CA ASP A 191 -0.95 3.39 13.98
C ASP A 191 -2.16 2.47 13.74
N VAL A 192 -2.43 1.60 14.72
CA VAL A 192 -3.55 0.64 14.71
C VAL A 192 -4.60 0.97 15.79
N SER A 193 -4.62 2.21 16.27
CA SER A 193 -5.55 2.67 17.32
C SER A 193 -7.02 2.60 16.87
N GLN A 194 -7.28 2.63 15.57
CA GLN A 194 -8.63 2.37 15.03
C GLN A 194 -9.11 0.92 15.28
N TYR A 195 -8.26 0.01 15.75
CA TYR A 195 -8.62 -1.37 16.07
C TYR A 195 -8.63 -1.66 17.57
N LEU A 196 -8.68 -0.62 18.41
CA LEU A 196 -8.60 -0.73 19.88
C LEU A 196 -9.55 -1.75 20.50
N SER A 197 -10.77 -1.90 19.98
CA SER A 197 -11.77 -2.85 20.50
C SER A 197 -11.36 -4.32 20.40
N LEU A 198 -10.37 -4.66 19.56
CA LEU A 198 -9.80 -6.01 19.53
C LEU A 198 -9.00 -6.31 20.81
N PHE A 199 -8.39 -5.29 21.41
CA PHE A 199 -7.51 -5.43 22.56
C PHE A 199 -8.25 -5.54 23.90
N ASP A 200 -9.59 -5.54 23.87
CA ASP A 200 -10.43 -5.88 25.03
C ASP A 200 -10.48 -7.40 25.28
N LYS A 201 -10.11 -8.23 24.29
CA LYS A 201 -10.04 -9.69 24.42
C LYS A 201 -8.91 -10.15 25.34
N GLU A 202 -9.01 -11.39 25.83
CA GLU A 202 -7.99 -12.04 26.67
C GLU A 202 -6.80 -12.55 25.85
N SER A 203 -7.07 -13.13 24.67
CA SER A 203 -6.07 -13.60 23.71
C SER A 203 -6.47 -13.14 22.30
N ILE A 204 -5.46 -12.87 21.48
CA ILE A 204 -5.61 -12.48 20.06
C ILE A 204 -4.67 -13.34 19.22
N GLU A 205 -5.21 -13.90 18.15
CA GLU A 205 -4.45 -14.60 17.12
C GLU A 205 -3.84 -13.58 16.15
N LEU A 206 -2.51 -13.50 16.12
CA LEU A 206 -1.75 -12.80 15.08
C LEU A 206 -1.47 -13.75 13.91
N LYS A 207 -1.89 -13.38 12.70
CA LYS A 207 -1.42 -13.99 11.44
C LYS A 207 -0.57 -12.98 10.67
N PHE A 208 0.67 -13.36 10.39
CA PHE A 208 1.58 -12.59 9.56
C PHE A 208 1.87 -13.35 8.27
N GLN A 209 1.36 -12.86 7.15
CA GLN A 209 1.63 -13.44 5.84
C GLN A 209 2.67 -12.62 5.11
N LEU A 210 3.75 -13.28 4.70
CA LEU A 210 4.74 -12.79 3.76
C LEU A 210 5.11 -13.97 2.87
N ASP A 211 4.65 -13.92 1.63
CA ASP A 211 4.86 -15.01 0.68
C ASP A 211 6.23 -14.85 0.02
N ASN A 212 7.16 -15.73 0.36
CA ASN A 212 8.50 -15.75 -0.21
C ASN A 212 8.83 -17.15 -0.73
N LEU A 213 9.58 -17.18 -1.83
CA LEU A 213 10.12 -18.39 -2.44
C LEU A 213 11.62 -18.22 -2.63
N VAL A 214 12.38 -19.15 -2.05
CA VAL A 214 13.83 -19.19 -2.15
C VAL A 214 14.26 -20.20 -3.20
N THR A 215 15.14 -19.77 -4.10
CA THR A 215 15.74 -20.57 -5.16
C THR A 215 17.26 -20.31 -5.19
N PRO A 216 18.06 -21.07 -5.98
CA PRO A 216 19.48 -20.77 -6.12
C PRO A 216 19.78 -19.37 -6.68
N LYS A 217 18.84 -18.74 -7.40
CA LYS A 217 18.98 -17.38 -7.94
C LYS A 217 18.37 -16.31 -7.02
N LEU A 218 17.30 -16.66 -6.30
CA LEU A 218 16.61 -15.80 -5.35
C LEU A 218 16.80 -16.38 -3.95
N ASN A 219 17.94 -16.08 -3.34
CA ASN A 219 18.39 -16.69 -2.08
C ASN A 219 18.04 -15.85 -0.84
N GLY A 220 17.39 -14.70 -1.01
CA GLY A 220 17.05 -13.81 0.09
C GLY A 220 15.93 -14.33 0.97
N VAL A 221 16.23 -14.45 2.26
CA VAL A 221 15.31 -14.80 3.36
C VAL A 221 15.03 -13.54 4.18
N PHE A 222 13.76 -13.24 4.44
CA PHE A 222 13.37 -12.10 5.26
C PHE A 222 13.28 -12.51 6.74
N GLU A 223 14.14 -11.94 7.57
CA GLU A 223 14.01 -12.00 9.02
C GLU A 223 13.10 -10.86 9.48
N VAL A 224 11.98 -11.18 10.11
CA VAL A 224 10.96 -10.23 10.52
C VAL A 224 10.84 -10.21 12.04
N GLU A 225 10.80 -9.00 12.60
CA GLU A 225 10.42 -8.73 13.98
C GLU A 225 9.21 -7.78 13.99
N LEU A 226 8.16 -8.15 14.72
CA LEU A 226 6.96 -7.31 14.90
C LEU A 226 6.79 -7.02 16.39
N THR A 227 6.74 -5.74 16.74
CA THR A 227 6.55 -5.24 18.10
C THR A 227 5.27 -4.40 18.17
N LEU A 228 4.57 -4.49 19.29
CA LEU A 228 3.38 -3.71 19.60
C LEU A 228 3.68 -2.76 20.76
N HIS A 229 3.39 -1.48 20.58
CA HIS A 229 3.63 -0.43 21.58
C HIS A 229 2.32 0.18 22.05
N TYR A 230 2.12 0.23 23.37
CA TYR A 230 0.93 0.78 24.01
C TYR A 230 1.21 2.18 24.55
N TYR A 231 0.36 3.14 24.21
CA TYR A 231 0.49 4.54 24.64
C TYR A 231 -0.81 5.07 25.24
N GLN A 232 -0.66 5.97 26.20
CA GLN A 232 -1.74 6.79 26.71
C GLN A 232 -1.50 8.24 26.28
N GLU A 233 -2.21 8.68 25.26
CA GLU A 233 -2.26 10.08 24.86
C GLU A 233 -3.27 10.84 25.72
N ALA A 234 -2.95 12.10 26.02
CA ALA A 234 -3.90 13.00 26.63
C ALA A 234 -5.07 13.20 25.67
N LYS A 235 -6.30 13.12 26.17
CA LYS A 235 -7.46 13.54 25.37
C LYS A 235 -7.34 15.05 25.16
N PRO A 236 -7.57 15.57 23.93
CA PRO A 236 -7.71 17.01 23.73
C PRO A 236 -8.73 17.57 24.73
N GLY A 237 -8.40 18.72 25.32
CA GLY A 237 -8.89 19.17 26.62
C GLY A 237 -10.40 19.07 26.82
N ASN A 238 -10.81 18.45 27.93
CA ASN A 238 -12.16 18.49 28.52
C ASN A 238 -12.49 19.91 29.03
N GLY A 239 -12.47 20.91 28.15
CA GLY A 239 -12.87 22.27 28.43
C GLY A 239 -14.38 22.44 28.35
N LYS A 240 -15.13 21.79 29.26
CA LYS A 240 -16.55 22.01 29.60
C LYS A 240 -17.38 22.79 28.56
N GLU A 241 -17.87 22.10 27.54
CA GLU A 241 -19.22 22.21 26.97
C GLU A 241 -19.35 21.12 25.91
N ASP A 242 -20.26 20.15 26.11
CA ASP A 242 -20.61 19.11 25.12
C ASP A 242 -21.21 19.81 23.88
N THR A 243 -20.36 20.34 23.02
CA THR A 243 -20.79 21.02 21.79
C THR A 243 -20.96 20.00 20.67
N LEU A 244 -21.92 20.24 19.77
CA LEU A 244 -22.15 19.43 18.56
C LEU A 244 -20.86 19.20 17.74
N ARG A 245 -19.89 20.12 17.81
CA ARG A 245 -18.55 19.97 17.23
C ARG A 245 -17.78 18.79 17.85
N GLU A 246 -17.69 18.72 19.17
CA GLU A 246 -16.94 17.65 19.87
C GLU A 246 -17.57 16.28 19.62
N GLU A 247 -18.90 16.23 19.60
CA GLU A 247 -19.67 15.02 19.27
C GLU A 247 -19.36 14.52 17.86
N LEU A 248 -19.30 15.43 16.88
CA LEU A 248 -18.98 15.06 15.50
C LEU A 248 -17.51 14.71 15.30
N LEU A 249 -16.59 15.40 15.97
CA LEU A 249 -15.19 14.97 16.01
C LEU A 249 -15.08 13.55 16.56
N SER A 250 -15.77 13.25 17.67
CA SER A 250 -15.84 11.91 18.24
C SER A 250 -16.48 10.91 17.26
N TYR A 251 -17.56 11.28 16.59
CA TYR A 251 -18.22 10.45 15.58
C TYR A 251 -17.26 10.03 14.48
N PHE A 252 -16.47 10.96 13.93
CA PHE A 252 -15.54 10.67 12.83
C PHE A 252 -14.25 9.98 13.27
N THR A 253 -13.72 10.30 14.46
CA THR A 253 -12.37 9.89 14.89
C THR A 253 -12.32 8.77 15.93
N SER A 254 -13.44 8.46 16.61
CA SER A 254 -13.46 7.39 17.60
C SER A 254 -13.29 6.00 16.96
N PRO A 255 -12.59 5.08 17.63
CA PRO A 255 -12.48 3.70 17.15
C PRO A 255 -13.83 2.97 17.24
N PRO A 256 -14.11 2.00 16.35
CA PRO A 256 -15.30 1.17 16.37
C PRO A 256 -15.39 0.32 17.64
N THR A 257 -16.62 0.08 18.09
CA THR A 257 -16.93 -0.82 19.20
C THR A 257 -16.77 -2.29 18.86
N PHE A 258 -16.98 -2.65 17.60
CA PHE A 258 -16.89 -4.02 17.13
C PHE A 258 -16.33 -4.05 15.70
N ILE A 259 -15.56 -5.07 15.38
CA ILE A 259 -14.93 -5.23 14.08
C ILE A 259 -15.10 -6.67 13.62
N ALA A 260 -15.59 -6.84 12.40
CA ALA A 260 -15.70 -8.15 11.75
C ALA A 260 -14.85 -8.22 10.48
N PRO A 261 -14.28 -9.39 10.15
CA PRO A 261 -13.49 -9.53 8.92
C PRO A 261 -14.41 -9.44 7.71
N LEU A 262 -13.97 -8.81 6.62
CA LEU A 262 -14.71 -8.76 5.35
C LEU A 262 -14.71 -10.12 4.63
N VAL A 263 -13.56 -10.80 4.61
CA VAL A 263 -13.40 -12.10 3.97
C VAL A 263 -13.49 -13.19 5.04
N LYS A 264 -14.61 -13.91 5.10
CA LYS A 264 -14.82 -14.99 6.09
C LYS A 264 -14.45 -16.38 5.60
N LYS A 265 -14.56 -16.61 4.28
CA LYS A 265 -14.26 -17.89 3.65
C LYS A 265 -12.91 -17.79 2.97
N PHE A 266 -11.91 -18.39 3.57
CA PHE A 266 -10.55 -18.39 3.06
C PHE A 266 -9.81 -19.67 3.45
N ILE A 267 -8.75 -19.99 2.72
CA ILE A 267 -7.96 -21.22 2.94
C ILE A 267 -6.85 -20.97 3.97
N ARG A 268 -6.21 -19.80 3.93
CA ARG A 268 -4.98 -19.51 4.69
C ARG A 268 -5.15 -18.26 5.53
N THR A 269 -5.41 -17.15 4.85
CA THR A 269 -5.61 -15.82 5.42
C THR A 269 -6.82 -15.17 4.76
N PRO A 270 -7.43 -14.16 5.39
CA PRO A 270 -8.58 -13.39 4.88
C PRO A 270 -8.30 -12.55 3.62
N LEU A 271 -7.63 -13.11 2.62
CA LEU A 271 -7.35 -12.52 1.32
C LEU A 271 -8.31 -13.08 0.26
N LEU A 272 -8.74 -12.18 -0.61
CA LEU A 272 -9.49 -12.44 -1.82
C LEU A 272 -8.64 -12.02 -3.01
N TYR A 273 -8.47 -12.91 -3.99
CA TYR A 273 -7.80 -12.60 -5.25
C TYR A 273 -8.86 -12.34 -6.32
N TYR A 274 -8.71 -11.24 -7.05
CA TYR A 274 -9.64 -10.76 -8.06
C TYR A 274 -8.91 -10.59 -9.42
N PRO A 275 -9.58 -10.87 -10.56
CA PRO A 275 -10.92 -11.45 -10.66
C PRO A 275 -10.96 -12.91 -10.20
N LEU A 276 -12.13 -13.38 -9.78
CA LEU A 276 -12.34 -14.76 -9.33
C LEU A 276 -12.18 -15.79 -10.46
N SER A 277 -12.43 -15.36 -11.71
CA SER A 277 -12.15 -16.13 -12.91
C SER A 277 -11.75 -15.19 -14.04
N SER A 278 -10.78 -15.60 -14.85
CA SER A 278 -10.26 -14.81 -15.98
C SER A 278 -11.23 -14.66 -17.16
N GLN A 279 -12.40 -15.30 -17.11
CA GLN A 279 -13.34 -15.32 -18.23
C GLN A 279 -14.57 -14.42 -18.04
N GLU A 280 -15.06 -14.23 -16.81
CA GLU A 280 -16.35 -13.58 -16.57
C GLU A 280 -16.32 -12.45 -15.52
N ASN A 281 -15.19 -12.22 -14.84
CA ASN A 281 -15.01 -11.18 -13.80
C ASN A 281 -16.24 -11.00 -12.87
N PRO A 282 -16.79 -12.07 -12.29
CA PRO A 282 -17.96 -11.95 -11.43
C PRO A 282 -17.62 -11.09 -10.21
N ARG A 283 -18.60 -10.27 -9.79
CA ARG A 283 -18.49 -9.51 -8.53
C ARG A 283 -18.34 -10.49 -7.37
N TRP A 284 -17.49 -10.12 -6.41
CA TRP A 284 -17.44 -10.84 -5.16
C TRP A 284 -18.62 -10.43 -4.30
N THR A 285 -19.32 -11.39 -3.70
CA THR A 285 -20.57 -11.15 -2.96
C THR A 285 -20.51 -11.74 -1.55
N ARG A 286 -21.13 -11.05 -0.58
CA ARG A 286 -21.28 -11.53 0.79
C ARG A 286 -22.49 -10.91 1.49
N GLU A 287 -23.22 -11.73 2.25
CA GLU A 287 -24.20 -11.27 3.23
C GLU A 287 -23.57 -10.50 4.40
N LEU A 288 -24.37 -9.65 5.05
CA LEU A 288 -23.96 -8.80 6.18
C LEU A 288 -24.75 -9.15 7.47
N PRO A 289 -24.63 -10.37 8.01
CA PRO A 289 -25.39 -10.78 9.21
C PRO A 289 -25.09 -9.92 10.44
N GLU A 290 -23.91 -9.28 10.49
CA GLU A 290 -23.56 -8.33 11.54
C GLU A 290 -24.46 -7.09 11.57
N LEU A 291 -25.18 -6.81 10.48
CA LEU A 291 -26.01 -5.62 10.29
C LEU A 291 -27.51 -5.95 10.23
N GLU A 292 -27.91 -7.21 10.48
CA GLU A 292 -29.32 -7.64 10.46
C GLU A 292 -30.16 -7.01 11.59
N ASP A 293 -29.56 -6.70 12.74
CA ASP A 293 -30.17 -5.89 13.80
C ASP A 293 -29.47 -4.53 13.92
N PRO A 294 -29.76 -3.58 13.02
CA PRO A 294 -29.11 -2.28 13.02
C PRO A 294 -29.66 -1.35 14.11
N THR A 295 -30.60 -1.80 14.94
CA THR A 295 -31.26 -0.93 15.94
C THR A 295 -30.30 -0.41 17.01
N ASP A 296 -29.21 -1.14 17.28
CA ASP A 296 -28.12 -0.76 18.20
C ASP A 296 -26.92 -0.12 17.47
N ILE A 297 -26.97 0.05 16.14
CA ILE A 297 -25.84 0.53 15.33
C ILE A 297 -26.02 2.02 14.99
N SER A 298 -24.98 2.82 15.24
CA SER A 298 -24.94 4.25 14.90
C SER A 298 -24.10 4.56 13.66
N ARG A 299 -23.08 3.74 13.38
CA ARG A 299 -22.15 3.94 12.26
C ARG A 299 -21.60 2.60 11.77
N VAL A 300 -21.45 2.47 10.46
CA VAL A 300 -20.75 1.34 9.83
C VAL A 300 -19.83 1.83 8.74
N ILE A 301 -18.56 1.44 8.82
CA ILE A 301 -17.56 1.67 7.78
C ILE A 301 -17.05 0.31 7.30
N LEU A 302 -17.16 0.06 6.00
CA LEU A 302 -16.45 -0.99 5.30
C LEU A 302 -15.05 -0.47 4.94
N GLU A 303 -14.02 -1.06 5.53
CA GLU A 303 -12.63 -0.84 5.15
C GLU A 303 -12.20 -1.88 4.14
N VAL A 304 -11.64 -1.45 3.01
CA VAL A 304 -11.14 -2.34 1.95
C VAL A 304 -9.68 -2.04 1.68
N PHE A 305 -8.81 -3.03 1.81
CA PHE A 305 -7.44 -2.97 1.31
C PHE A 305 -7.43 -3.54 -0.12
N ALA A 306 -7.09 -2.72 -1.11
CA ALA A 306 -7.05 -3.11 -2.51
C ALA A 306 -5.73 -2.70 -3.16
N SER A 307 -5.03 -3.66 -3.76
CA SER A 307 -3.78 -3.42 -4.48
C SER A 307 -3.61 -4.44 -5.59
N GLY A 308 -3.20 -3.98 -6.77
CA GLY A 308 -2.77 -4.85 -7.86
C GLY A 308 -1.38 -5.42 -7.58
N ASN A 309 -1.11 -6.60 -8.12
CA ASN A 309 0.16 -7.30 -8.03
C ASN A 309 0.51 -7.92 -9.40
N ALA A 310 1.78 -8.26 -9.62
CA ALA A 310 2.27 -8.80 -10.89
C ALA A 310 1.91 -7.90 -12.08
N ALA A 311 1.11 -8.38 -13.04
CA ALA A 311 0.71 -7.59 -14.22
C ALA A 311 -0.12 -6.35 -13.86
N GLU A 312 -0.69 -6.32 -12.65
CA GLU A 312 -1.45 -5.20 -12.12
C GLU A 312 -0.62 -4.35 -11.14
N GLU A 313 0.70 -4.50 -11.05
CA GLU A 313 1.53 -3.65 -10.19
C GLU A 313 1.63 -2.20 -10.72
N PHE A 314 1.76 -2.06 -12.05
CA PHE A 314 1.91 -0.77 -12.75
C PHE A 314 0.69 -0.42 -13.60
N TRP A 315 -0.50 -0.87 -13.20
CA TRP A 315 -1.75 -0.77 -13.96
C TRP A 315 -2.01 0.63 -14.55
N TYR A 316 -1.63 1.69 -13.84
CA TYR A 316 -1.77 3.10 -14.24
C TYR A 316 -0.90 3.51 -15.45
N THR A 317 -0.04 2.60 -15.94
CA THR A 317 0.75 2.75 -17.17
C THR A 317 0.39 1.70 -18.23
N ASN A 318 -0.72 0.98 -18.07
CA ASN A 318 -1.15 0.00 -19.05
C ASN A 318 -1.77 0.67 -20.28
N VAL A 319 -1.65 0.03 -21.43
CA VAL A 319 -2.24 0.48 -22.70
C VAL A 319 -3.59 -0.18 -22.93
N LEU A 320 -4.39 0.36 -23.84
CA LEU A 320 -5.59 -0.33 -24.32
C LEU A 320 -5.20 -1.68 -24.95
N ASP A 321 -6.05 -2.69 -24.81
CA ASP A 321 -5.79 -4.08 -25.24
C ASP A 321 -5.26 -4.20 -26.68
N ARG A 322 -5.73 -3.33 -27.60
CA ARG A 322 -5.31 -3.37 -29.01
C ARG A 322 -3.85 -2.99 -29.25
N TYR A 323 -3.17 -2.40 -28.27
CA TYR A 323 -1.77 -1.94 -28.39
C TYR A 323 -0.77 -2.80 -27.62
N THR A 324 -1.19 -3.91 -26.98
CA THR A 324 -0.27 -4.74 -26.18
C THR A 324 0.90 -5.30 -26.99
N ASN A 325 0.69 -5.53 -28.29
CA ASN A 325 1.69 -6.07 -29.21
C ASN A 325 2.38 -4.99 -30.08
N ARG A 326 2.13 -3.69 -29.81
CA ARG A 326 2.55 -2.60 -30.71
C ARG A 326 4.06 -2.59 -30.96
N PHE A 327 4.86 -2.87 -29.94
CA PHE A 327 6.33 -2.82 -29.99
C PHE A 327 6.98 -4.18 -29.66
N HIS A 328 6.19 -5.25 -29.73
CA HIS A 328 6.64 -6.59 -29.34
C HIS A 328 7.88 -7.03 -30.14
N ASP A 329 7.90 -6.77 -31.44
CA ASP A 329 8.99 -7.16 -32.33
C ASP A 329 10.27 -6.34 -32.10
N ASN A 330 10.17 -5.25 -31.33
CA ASN A 330 11.28 -4.41 -30.89
C ASN A 330 11.74 -4.74 -29.47
N GLY A 331 11.21 -5.81 -28.85
CA GLY A 331 11.58 -6.23 -27.50
C GLY A 331 10.81 -5.55 -26.37
N HIS A 332 9.82 -4.73 -26.69
CA HIS A 332 9.00 -4.00 -25.71
C HIS A 332 7.60 -4.58 -25.61
N GLN A 333 7.30 -5.19 -24.46
CA GLN A 333 5.98 -5.74 -24.18
C GLN A 333 5.15 -4.74 -23.36
N LEU A 334 3.95 -4.46 -23.85
CA LEU A 334 3.00 -3.58 -23.17
C LEU A 334 1.86 -4.40 -22.54
N LEU A 335 1.43 -4.00 -21.35
CA LEU A 335 0.32 -4.63 -20.64
C LEU A 335 -1.00 -3.95 -20.96
N GLY A 336 -2.06 -4.75 -21.08
CA GLY A 336 -3.39 -4.33 -21.52
C GLY A 336 -4.31 -3.84 -20.39
N HIS A 337 -5.60 -3.80 -20.73
CA HIS A 337 -6.73 -3.37 -19.90
C HIS A 337 -6.80 -1.87 -19.60
N GLY A 338 -6.03 -1.05 -20.31
CA GLY A 338 -6.02 0.41 -20.11
C GLY A 338 -5.52 0.84 -18.73
N PRO A 339 -5.35 2.15 -18.52
CA PRO A 339 -4.66 2.66 -17.34
C PRO A 339 -5.59 2.98 -16.16
N LEU A 340 -6.91 2.82 -16.28
CA LEU A 340 -7.86 3.09 -15.20
C LEU A 340 -8.16 1.83 -14.39
N ARG A 341 -8.28 1.95 -13.07
CA ARG A 341 -8.88 0.93 -12.20
C ARG A 341 -9.85 1.60 -11.25
N VAL A 342 -11.05 1.05 -11.08
CA VAL A 342 -12.07 1.57 -10.17
C VAL A 342 -12.56 0.44 -9.28
N LEU A 343 -12.39 0.60 -7.96
CA LEU A 343 -13.04 -0.23 -6.97
C LEU A 343 -14.47 0.26 -6.80
N LYS A 344 -15.43 -0.62 -7.08
CA LYS A 344 -16.86 -0.34 -6.88
C LYS A 344 -17.42 -1.23 -5.78
N ALA A 345 -18.31 -0.65 -4.98
CA ALA A 345 -19.06 -1.36 -3.97
C ALA A 345 -20.57 -1.14 -4.18
N TYR A 346 -21.32 -2.22 -4.04
CA TYR A 346 -22.77 -2.22 -4.21
C TYR A 346 -23.47 -2.87 -3.02
N LEU A 347 -24.67 -2.40 -2.72
CA LEU A 347 -25.64 -3.13 -1.91
C LEU A 347 -26.75 -3.63 -2.84
N THR A 348 -26.98 -4.94 -2.84
CA THR A 348 -27.94 -5.59 -3.73
C THR A 348 -28.94 -6.42 -2.94
N ASN A 349 -30.20 -6.42 -3.36
CA ASN A 349 -31.21 -7.40 -2.93
C ASN A 349 -31.93 -7.97 -4.18
N SER A 350 -33.05 -8.66 -3.99
CA SER A 350 -33.82 -9.27 -5.09
C SER A 350 -34.30 -8.28 -6.15
N ASP A 351 -34.50 -7.00 -5.80
CA ASP A 351 -35.22 -6.03 -6.61
C ASP A 351 -34.40 -4.78 -6.94
N THR A 352 -33.33 -4.51 -6.19
CA THR A 352 -32.59 -3.24 -6.22
C THR A 352 -31.08 -3.47 -6.11
N GLU A 353 -30.33 -2.73 -6.91
CA GLU A 353 -28.87 -2.57 -6.80
C GLU A 353 -28.56 -1.10 -6.56
N LEU A 354 -27.81 -0.80 -5.49
CA LEU A 354 -27.38 0.53 -5.12
C LEU A 354 -25.85 0.60 -5.15
N LEU A 355 -25.29 1.49 -5.97
CA LEU A 355 -23.87 1.81 -5.90
C LEU A 355 -23.61 2.64 -4.64
N VAL A 356 -22.79 2.12 -3.73
CA VAL A 356 -22.48 2.78 -2.45
C VAL A 356 -21.12 3.50 -2.47
N ASP A 357 -20.20 3.08 -3.34
CA ASP A 357 -18.90 3.71 -3.50
C ASP A 357 -18.30 3.41 -4.88
N SER A 358 -17.57 4.38 -5.43
CA SER A 358 -16.81 4.26 -6.67
C SER A 358 -15.53 5.07 -6.51
N VAL A 359 -14.39 4.39 -6.42
CA VAL A 359 -13.10 5.03 -6.13
C VAL A 359 -11.99 4.46 -6.98
N VAL A 360 -11.13 5.32 -7.49
CA VAL A 360 -9.87 4.91 -8.14
C VAL A 360 -8.84 4.59 -7.04
N PRO A 361 -8.32 3.36 -6.94
CA PRO A 361 -7.27 3.04 -5.99
C PRO A 361 -6.03 3.91 -6.21
N THR A 362 -5.36 4.32 -5.13
CA THR A 362 -4.10 5.06 -5.20
C THR A 362 -3.00 4.15 -5.74
N PRO A 363 -2.29 4.54 -6.81
CA PRO A 363 -1.13 3.79 -7.28
C PRO A 363 -0.01 3.72 -6.22
N VAL A 364 0.64 2.56 -6.14
CA VAL A 364 1.80 2.33 -5.27
C VAL A 364 3.02 2.09 -6.15
N ILE A 365 4.12 2.79 -5.85
CA ILE A 365 5.41 2.51 -6.48
C ILE A 365 6.23 1.72 -5.46
N PHE A 366 6.34 0.41 -5.70
CA PHE A 366 7.09 -0.50 -4.84
C PHE A 366 8.60 -0.33 -5.00
N THR A 367 9.36 -0.96 -4.09
CA THR A 367 10.80 -0.69 -3.96
C THR A 367 11.65 -1.22 -5.11
N GLY A 368 11.12 -2.13 -5.93
CA GLY A 368 11.68 -2.53 -7.23
C GLY A 368 11.14 -1.76 -8.43
N GLY A 369 10.13 -0.92 -8.25
CA GLY A 369 9.34 -0.39 -9.36
C GLY A 369 10.04 0.69 -10.18
N ILE A 370 9.89 0.65 -11.50
CA ILE A 370 10.50 1.62 -12.45
C ILE A 370 12.01 1.45 -12.55
N SER A 371 12.73 1.71 -11.47
CA SER A 371 14.12 1.33 -11.31
C SER A 371 14.39 1.14 -9.82
N PRO A 372 14.90 -0.01 -9.38
CA PRO A 372 15.25 -0.22 -7.97
C PRO A 372 16.23 0.84 -7.43
N ALA A 373 17.07 1.41 -8.30
CA ALA A 373 18.00 2.48 -7.94
C ALA A 373 17.31 3.82 -7.61
N LEU A 374 16.03 4.02 -7.90
CA LEU A 374 15.28 5.20 -7.44
C LEU A 374 14.84 5.09 -5.97
N TRP A 375 14.85 3.89 -5.38
CA TRP A 375 14.22 3.63 -4.07
C TRP A 375 15.21 3.18 -3.00
N ARG A 376 16.52 3.34 -3.28
CA ARG A 376 17.60 2.93 -2.39
C ARG A 376 18.35 4.18 -1.88
N PRO A 377 18.43 4.41 -0.55
CA PRO A 377 17.77 3.68 0.54
C PRO A 377 16.36 4.22 0.88
N CYS A 378 15.96 5.36 0.33
CA CYS A 378 14.68 5.99 0.61
C CYS A 378 13.62 5.50 -0.38
N VAL A 379 12.59 4.81 0.13
CA VAL A 379 11.58 4.15 -0.71
C VAL A 379 10.48 5.12 -1.18
N GLY A 380 9.65 4.65 -2.11
CA GLY A 380 8.42 5.35 -2.53
C GLY A 380 7.49 5.61 -1.35
N MET A 381 6.88 6.80 -1.27
CA MET A 381 5.84 7.09 -0.26
C MET A 381 4.65 6.12 -0.43
N ASN A 382 4.09 5.63 0.68
CA ASN A 382 3.05 4.60 0.79
C ASN A 382 3.47 3.17 0.37
N ALA A 383 4.77 2.87 0.26
CA ALA A 383 5.23 1.51 -0.04
C ALA A 383 5.21 0.60 1.21
N PHE A 384 5.48 1.18 2.39
CA PHE A 384 5.47 0.48 3.67
C PHE A 384 4.16 0.64 4.44
N ASP A 385 3.31 1.60 4.07
CA ASP A 385 1.94 1.69 4.58
C ASP A 385 0.95 1.91 3.43
N ILE A 386 0.40 0.81 2.91
CA ILE A 386 -0.52 0.86 1.78
C ILE A 386 -1.91 1.30 2.27
N GLU A 387 -2.50 2.26 1.57
CA GLU A 387 -3.80 2.86 1.91
C GLU A 387 -4.94 1.82 1.90
N SER A 388 -5.83 1.90 2.91
CA SER A 388 -7.15 1.28 2.89
C SER A 388 -8.23 2.30 2.50
N TYR A 389 -9.26 1.82 1.81
CA TYR A 389 -10.40 2.62 1.37
C TYR A 389 -11.56 2.46 2.36
N LYS A 390 -12.08 3.59 2.85
CA LYS A 390 -13.19 3.63 3.81
C LYS A 390 -14.49 3.96 3.10
N ILE A 391 -15.35 2.94 2.99
CA ILE A 391 -16.68 2.99 2.39
C ILE A 391 -17.69 3.06 3.52
N ASP A 392 -18.48 4.12 3.57
CA ASP A 392 -19.38 4.34 4.69
C ASP A 392 -20.78 3.76 4.36
N LEU A 393 -21.21 2.75 5.11
CA LEU A 393 -22.50 2.09 4.92
C LEU A 393 -23.61 2.67 5.80
N THR A 394 -23.27 3.65 6.65
CA THR A 394 -24.16 4.24 7.67
C THR A 394 -25.51 4.73 7.10
N PRO A 395 -25.57 5.45 5.96
CA PRO A 395 -26.85 5.91 5.40
C PRO A 395 -27.81 4.81 5.00
N PHE A 396 -27.30 3.59 4.76
CA PHE A 396 -28.09 2.46 4.29
C PHE A 396 -28.59 1.58 5.44
N LEU A 397 -28.19 1.85 6.70
CA LEU A 397 -28.64 1.07 7.86
C LEU A 397 -30.17 0.92 7.97
N PRO A 398 -31.00 1.95 7.68
CA PRO A 398 -32.46 1.78 7.65
C PRO A 398 -32.93 0.75 6.62
N LEU A 399 -32.27 0.66 5.46
CA LEU A 399 -32.61 -0.34 4.43
C LEU A 399 -32.18 -1.75 4.84
N LEU A 400 -31.00 -1.87 5.45
CA LEU A 400 -30.45 -3.14 5.91
C LEU A 400 -31.33 -3.79 7.00
N ALA A 401 -32.11 -2.97 7.73
CA ALA A 401 -33.10 -3.45 8.69
C ALA A 401 -34.30 -4.19 8.05
N GLU A 402 -34.59 -3.92 6.78
CA GLU A 402 -35.85 -4.28 6.13
C GLU A 402 -35.73 -5.39 5.05
N GLY A 403 -34.62 -6.12 5.02
CA GLY A 403 -34.48 -7.24 4.09
C GLY A 403 -33.09 -7.87 4.05
N ALA A 404 -32.96 -8.92 3.26
CA ALA A 404 -31.67 -9.56 3.00
C ALA A 404 -30.92 -8.78 1.92
N TRP A 405 -29.93 -7.99 2.34
CA TRP A 405 -29.02 -7.28 1.47
C TRP A 405 -27.66 -7.96 1.42
N GLU A 406 -27.05 -7.96 0.24
CA GLU A 406 -25.72 -8.46 -0.01
C GLU A 406 -24.79 -7.32 -0.40
N LEU A 407 -23.57 -7.34 0.14
CA LEU A 407 -22.47 -6.51 -0.31
C LEU A 407 -21.82 -7.15 -1.53
N GLN A 408 -21.62 -6.37 -2.59
CA GLN A 408 -20.84 -6.78 -3.75
C GLN A 408 -19.65 -5.86 -4.00
N LEU A 409 -18.51 -6.43 -4.39
CA LEU A 409 -17.28 -5.70 -4.72
C LEU A 409 -16.74 -6.13 -6.09
N GLU A 410 -16.21 -5.16 -6.84
CA GLU A 410 -15.49 -5.39 -8.10
C GLU A 410 -14.39 -4.37 -8.34
N VAL A 411 -13.41 -4.75 -9.15
CA VAL A 411 -12.42 -3.82 -9.70
C VAL A 411 -12.58 -3.81 -11.22
N VAL A 412 -12.90 -2.65 -11.79
CA VAL A 412 -13.15 -2.50 -13.22
C VAL A 412 -12.13 -1.58 -13.88
N SER A 413 -11.84 -1.82 -15.16
CA SER A 413 -10.90 -1.00 -15.94
C SER A 413 -11.55 0.12 -16.77
N SER A 414 -12.87 0.15 -16.82
CA SER A 414 -13.66 1.15 -17.53
C SER A 414 -14.92 1.49 -16.76
N VAL A 415 -15.34 2.74 -16.87
CA VAL A 415 -16.64 3.22 -16.41
C VAL A 415 -17.60 3.54 -17.56
N ASP A 416 -17.19 3.26 -18.79
CA ASP A 416 -18.00 3.35 -20.01
C ASP A 416 -18.23 1.94 -20.60
N THR A 417 -19.49 1.68 -20.94
CA THR A 417 -19.98 0.42 -21.52
C THR A 417 -19.41 0.07 -22.90
N HIS A 418 -18.85 1.03 -23.66
CA HIS A 418 -18.19 0.77 -24.94
C HIS A 418 -16.85 0.04 -24.80
N TYR A 419 -16.25 0.07 -23.61
CA TYR A 419 -14.99 -0.59 -23.30
C TYR A 419 -15.24 -1.77 -22.35
N LYS A 420 -14.44 -2.83 -22.51
CA LYS A 420 -14.51 -3.97 -21.60
C LYS A 420 -14.03 -3.53 -20.21
N PRO A 421 -14.79 -3.81 -19.15
CA PRO A 421 -14.40 -3.44 -17.78
C PRO A 421 -13.41 -4.44 -17.15
N THR A 422 -12.76 -5.30 -17.95
CA THR A 422 -11.91 -6.38 -17.46
C THR A 422 -10.56 -5.88 -16.97
N VAL A 423 -10.09 -6.42 -15.85
CA VAL A 423 -8.75 -6.18 -15.30
C VAL A 423 -7.89 -7.44 -15.42
N GLY A 424 -6.57 -7.29 -15.30
CA GLY A 424 -5.65 -8.42 -15.16
C GLY A 424 -5.79 -9.13 -13.82
N GLU A 425 -5.14 -10.29 -13.71
CA GLU A 425 -5.15 -11.11 -12.50
C GLU A 425 -4.32 -10.51 -11.35
N ASN A 426 -4.58 -10.98 -10.13
CA ASN A 426 -3.87 -10.63 -8.89
C ASN A 426 -4.17 -9.24 -8.31
N TRP A 427 -5.41 -8.78 -8.43
CA TRP A 427 -5.92 -7.79 -7.47
C TRP A 427 -6.15 -8.46 -6.12
N ILE A 428 -5.47 -7.99 -5.09
CA ILE A 428 -5.58 -8.55 -3.75
C ILE A 428 -6.52 -7.66 -2.93
N LEU A 429 -7.63 -8.24 -2.49
CA LEU A 429 -8.65 -7.60 -1.67
C LEU A 429 -8.67 -8.23 -0.28
N SER A 430 -8.80 -7.40 0.75
CA SER A 430 -9.12 -7.80 2.13
C SER A 430 -9.82 -6.62 2.79
N GLY A 431 -10.29 -6.77 4.02
CA GLY A 431 -10.99 -5.67 4.65
C GLY A 431 -11.69 -6.05 5.94
N ASN A 432 -12.39 -5.06 6.48
CA ASN A 432 -13.06 -5.13 7.78
C ASN A 432 -14.40 -4.39 7.72
N LEU A 433 -15.40 -4.88 8.45
CA LEU A 433 -16.59 -4.12 8.83
C LEU A 433 -16.34 -3.51 10.20
N MET A 434 -16.21 -2.19 10.25
CA MET A 434 -16.07 -1.42 11.48
C MET A 434 -17.45 -0.92 11.93
N ILE A 435 -17.85 -1.26 13.16
CA ILE A 435 -19.21 -1.02 13.66
C ILE A 435 -19.16 -0.24 14.98
N TRP A 436 -19.90 0.86 15.03
CA TRP A 436 -20.12 1.67 16.24
C TRP A 436 -21.55 1.46 16.74
N LYS A 437 -21.69 1.20 18.04
CA LYS A 437 -22.99 1.10 18.71
C LYS A 437 -23.49 2.47 19.19
N LYS A 438 -24.81 2.65 19.26
CA LYS A 438 -25.46 3.93 19.65
C LYS A 438 -25.07 4.45 21.02
N THR A 439 -24.81 3.56 21.98
CA THR A 439 -24.50 3.94 23.37
C THR A 439 -23.02 4.23 23.63
N TYR A 440 -22.16 4.12 22.61
CA TYR A 440 -20.73 4.30 22.79
C TYR A 440 -20.35 5.78 22.92
N LYS A 441 -19.86 6.15 24.11
CA LYS A 441 -19.40 7.51 24.47
C LYS A 441 -20.49 8.61 24.50
N GLY A 442 -21.77 8.25 24.62
CA GLY A 442 -22.83 9.18 25.01
C GLY A 442 -23.42 10.06 23.90
N VAL A 443 -22.96 9.94 22.64
CA VAL A 443 -23.57 10.67 21.50
C VAL A 443 -24.56 9.75 20.80
N GLU A 444 -25.84 10.14 20.79
CA GLU A 444 -26.89 9.39 20.11
C GLU A 444 -27.00 9.85 18.66
N ILE A 445 -26.26 9.18 17.77
CA ILE A 445 -26.35 9.37 16.32
C ILE A 445 -27.09 8.20 15.71
N GLU A 446 -28.19 8.50 15.01
CA GLU A 446 -29.05 7.50 14.40
C GLU A 446 -29.30 7.85 12.93
N PRO A 447 -28.90 7.00 11.98
CA PRO A 447 -29.38 7.11 10.61
C PRO A 447 -30.87 6.76 10.61
N THR A 448 -31.69 7.70 10.17
CA THR A 448 -33.16 7.57 10.28
C THR A 448 -33.81 7.26 8.95
N VAL A 449 -33.33 7.84 7.86
CA VAL A 449 -33.92 7.66 6.53
C VAL A 449 -32.81 7.64 5.48
N PHE A 450 -32.80 6.60 4.64
CA PHE A 450 -32.11 6.63 3.36
C PHE A 450 -33.01 7.30 2.32
N SER A 451 -32.52 8.32 1.63
CA SER A 451 -33.31 9.05 0.63
C SER A 451 -32.99 8.57 -0.78
N ASN A 452 -31.72 8.66 -1.20
CA ASN A 452 -31.29 8.28 -2.53
C ASN A 452 -29.78 8.03 -2.60
N SER A 453 -29.36 7.21 -3.56
CA SER A 453 -27.98 7.12 -4.03
C SER A 453 -27.98 7.21 -5.55
N SER A 454 -27.22 8.15 -6.10
CA SER A 454 -27.09 8.34 -7.54
C SER A 454 -25.63 8.37 -7.95
N GLU A 455 -25.31 7.74 -9.07
CA GLU A 455 -24.01 7.94 -9.71
C GLU A 455 -23.85 9.43 -10.09
N LEU A 456 -22.70 10.00 -9.79
CA LEU A 456 -22.32 11.31 -10.33
C LEU A 456 -22.05 11.18 -11.83
N GLU A 457 -22.07 12.30 -12.54
CA GLU A 457 -21.74 12.34 -13.97
C GLU A 457 -20.38 11.67 -14.20
N THR A 458 -20.44 10.56 -14.93
CA THR A 458 -19.27 9.73 -15.23
C THR A 458 -18.68 10.15 -16.56
N ILE A 459 -17.38 10.40 -16.58
CA ILE A 459 -16.62 10.74 -17.77
C ILE A 459 -15.67 9.58 -18.05
N PHE A 460 -15.57 9.13 -19.29
CA PHE A 460 -14.51 8.25 -19.76
C PHE A 460 -14.17 8.63 -21.20
N GLN A 461 -13.08 9.35 -21.37
CA GLN A 461 -12.61 9.83 -22.66
C GLN A 461 -11.28 9.19 -22.96
N VAL A 462 -11.18 8.66 -24.18
CA VAL A 462 -9.98 8.00 -24.68
C VAL A 462 -9.60 8.70 -25.98
N ASP A 463 -8.40 9.23 -26.04
CA ASP A 463 -7.82 9.85 -27.23
C ASP A 463 -6.49 9.15 -27.53
N VAL A 464 -6.30 8.75 -28.79
CA VAL A 464 -5.14 7.96 -29.21
C VAL A 464 -4.64 8.44 -30.55
N ASP A 465 -3.33 8.71 -30.64
CA ASP A 465 -2.61 8.86 -31.91
C ASP A 465 -1.67 7.67 -32.10
N ASP A 466 -2.02 6.83 -33.06
CA ASP A 466 -1.30 5.63 -33.47
C ASP A 466 -0.93 5.65 -34.96
N GLY A 467 -0.95 6.82 -35.60
CA GLY A 467 -0.73 6.99 -37.04
C GLY A 467 0.69 6.62 -37.50
N ASN A 468 1.67 6.73 -36.60
CA ASN A 468 3.05 6.29 -36.85
C ASN A 468 3.31 4.93 -36.18
N PRO A 469 3.70 3.86 -36.92
CA PRO A 469 3.97 2.53 -36.35
C PRO A 469 4.99 2.52 -35.21
N GLU A 470 5.97 3.43 -35.25
CA GLU A 470 7.07 3.50 -34.26
C GLU A 470 6.69 4.32 -33.03
N GLN A 471 5.45 4.84 -32.95
CA GLN A 471 4.98 5.70 -31.89
C GLN A 471 3.59 5.29 -31.41
N LEU A 472 3.27 5.70 -30.18
CA LEU A 472 1.93 5.61 -29.61
C LEU A 472 1.74 6.75 -28.61
N PHE A 473 0.69 7.55 -28.81
CA PHE A 473 0.22 8.50 -27.81
C PHE A 473 -1.15 8.04 -27.33
N GLN A 474 -1.31 7.87 -26.03
CA GLN A 474 -2.57 7.44 -25.41
C GLN A 474 -2.93 8.38 -24.27
N ASN A 475 -4.12 8.95 -24.34
CA ASN A 475 -4.69 9.78 -23.28
C ASN A 475 -6.00 9.18 -22.80
N VAL A 476 -6.14 9.04 -21.48
CA VAL A 476 -7.37 8.57 -20.83
C VAL A 476 -7.74 9.56 -19.74
N ILE A 477 -8.97 10.08 -19.81
CA ILE A 477 -9.56 10.94 -18.78
C ILE A 477 -10.79 10.23 -18.25
N ALA A 478 -10.85 10.02 -16.95
CA ALA A 478 -11.95 9.38 -16.28
C ALA A 478 -12.41 10.18 -15.06
N LYS A 479 -13.72 10.26 -14.86
CA LYS A 479 -14.33 10.77 -13.64
C LYS A 479 -15.45 9.81 -13.24
N THR A 480 -15.52 9.47 -11.97
CA THR A 480 -16.58 8.62 -11.42
C THR A 480 -16.86 9.03 -9.99
N GLY A 481 -18.07 8.75 -9.51
CA GLY A 481 -18.44 9.08 -8.16
C GLY A 481 -19.88 8.75 -7.82
N VAL A 482 -20.25 8.99 -6.57
CA VAL A 482 -21.57 8.73 -6.02
C VAL A 482 -21.98 9.89 -5.12
N LEU A 483 -23.24 10.29 -5.25
CA LEU A 483 -23.93 11.17 -4.31
C LEU A 483 -24.92 10.34 -3.50
N ILE A 484 -24.88 10.46 -2.17
CA ILE A 484 -25.76 9.76 -1.24
C ILE A 484 -26.43 10.78 -0.35
N ASP A 485 -27.76 10.78 -0.34
CA ASP A 485 -28.56 11.64 0.52
C ASP A 485 -29.32 10.81 1.54
N SER A 486 -29.30 11.29 2.78
CA SER A 486 -29.93 10.63 3.91
C SER A 486 -30.30 11.63 5.00
N ILE A 487 -30.99 11.14 6.02
CA ILE A 487 -31.36 11.91 7.21
C ILE A 487 -30.76 11.21 8.43
N ILE A 488 -30.01 11.96 9.22
CA ILE A 488 -29.48 11.52 10.50
C ILE A 488 -30.15 12.27 11.64
N LYS A 489 -30.27 11.63 12.78
CA LYS A 489 -30.65 12.25 14.03
C LYS A 489 -29.42 12.30 14.93
N ILE A 490 -29.12 13.45 15.49
CA ILE A 490 -28.06 13.65 16.49
C ILE A 490 -28.75 14.22 17.72
N ASN A 491 -28.69 13.50 18.85
CA ASN A 491 -29.30 13.89 20.13
C ASN A 491 -30.77 14.30 20.01
N GLY A 492 -31.56 13.54 19.25
CA GLY A 492 -32.98 13.81 19.04
C GLY A 492 -33.30 14.84 17.96
N GLN A 493 -32.32 15.62 17.48
CA GLN A 493 -32.51 16.60 16.41
C GLN A 493 -32.17 16.01 15.04
N THR A 494 -33.02 16.29 14.05
CA THR A 494 -32.90 15.79 12.69
C THR A 494 -32.05 16.72 11.82
N TYR A 495 -31.16 16.13 11.03
CA TYR A 495 -30.30 16.82 10.06
C TYR A 495 -30.28 16.07 8.74
N ASN A 496 -30.12 16.83 7.64
CA ASN A 496 -29.82 16.23 6.35
C ASN A 496 -28.33 15.89 6.30
N PHE A 497 -28.04 14.70 5.78
CA PHE A 497 -26.70 14.18 5.63
C PHE A 497 -26.45 13.79 4.17
N THR A 498 -25.63 14.60 3.51
CA THR A 498 -25.26 14.41 2.11
C THR A 498 -23.80 14.00 2.02
N ARG A 499 -23.51 12.97 1.24
CA ARG A 499 -22.15 12.56 0.96
C ARG A 499 -21.85 12.51 -0.52
N SER A 500 -20.70 13.01 -0.90
CA SER A 500 -20.16 12.91 -2.25
C SER A 500 -18.82 12.20 -2.23
N ILE A 501 -18.68 11.17 -3.04
CA ILE A 501 -17.41 10.49 -3.31
C ILE A 501 -17.11 10.71 -4.78
N GLU A 502 -15.96 11.29 -5.10
CA GLU A 502 -15.55 11.55 -6.47
C GLU A 502 -14.09 11.16 -6.67
N SER A 503 -13.80 10.51 -7.79
CA SER A 503 -12.44 10.28 -8.29
C SER A 503 -12.31 10.85 -9.68
N SER A 504 -11.31 11.70 -9.88
CA SER A 504 -10.87 12.21 -11.18
C SER A 504 -9.49 11.64 -11.49
N PHE A 505 -9.36 11.01 -12.64
CA PHE A 505 -8.15 10.31 -13.06
C PHE A 505 -7.81 10.69 -14.49
N LYS A 506 -6.56 11.05 -14.74
CA LYS A 506 -6.07 11.38 -16.08
C LYS A 506 -4.71 10.77 -16.29
N THR A 507 -4.51 10.22 -17.49
CA THR A 507 -3.22 9.70 -17.91
C THR A 507 -2.88 10.17 -19.31
N ASN A 508 -1.65 10.64 -19.51
CA ASN A 508 -1.06 10.87 -20.81
C ASN A 508 0.18 9.98 -20.93
N GLN A 509 0.18 9.09 -21.92
CA GLN A 509 1.25 8.15 -22.17
C GLN A 509 1.80 8.38 -23.57
N THR A 510 3.12 8.42 -23.67
CA THR A 510 3.86 8.62 -24.92
C THR A 510 4.90 7.52 -25.04
N TYR A 511 4.91 6.86 -26.17
CA TYR A 511 5.89 5.86 -26.55
C TYR A 511 6.51 6.31 -27.87
N LEU A 512 7.84 6.47 -27.91
CA LEU A 512 8.59 6.85 -29.10
C LEU A 512 9.64 5.80 -29.41
N GLU A 513 10.19 5.85 -30.62
CA GLU A 513 11.32 5.00 -31.04
C GLU A 513 11.03 3.52 -30.79
N ASN A 514 9.86 3.06 -31.24
CA ASN A 514 9.40 1.69 -31.03
C ASN A 514 9.31 1.28 -29.55
N GLY A 515 9.04 2.21 -28.64
CA GLY A 515 8.93 1.94 -27.21
C GLY A 515 10.22 2.10 -26.42
N ASP A 516 11.35 2.42 -27.07
CA ASP A 516 12.61 2.69 -26.36
C ASP A 516 12.51 3.90 -25.42
N ILE A 517 11.60 4.84 -25.72
CA ILE A 517 11.29 5.98 -24.87
C ILE A 517 9.84 5.86 -24.41
N GLU A 518 9.65 5.65 -23.11
CA GLU A 518 8.34 5.65 -22.45
C GLU A 518 8.21 6.89 -21.56
N ARG A 519 7.11 7.62 -21.72
CA ARG A 519 6.74 8.69 -20.80
C ARG A 519 5.30 8.51 -20.34
N SER A 520 5.07 8.63 -19.04
CA SER A 520 3.74 8.55 -18.44
C SER A 520 3.52 9.72 -17.49
N VAL A 521 2.44 10.46 -17.70
CA VAL A 521 1.94 11.52 -16.82
C VAL A 521 0.61 11.06 -16.27
N ILE A 522 0.47 11.01 -14.94
CA ILE A 522 -0.76 10.59 -14.25
C ILE A 522 -1.14 11.66 -13.24
N GLU A 523 -2.41 12.01 -13.23
CA GLU A 523 -3.05 12.91 -12.26
C GLU A 523 -4.23 12.15 -11.65
N LEU A 524 -4.25 12.00 -10.33
CA LEU A 524 -5.35 11.39 -9.58
C LEU A 524 -5.77 12.32 -8.44
N GLU A 525 -7.03 12.73 -8.46
CA GLU A 525 -7.68 13.41 -7.35
C GLU A 525 -8.84 12.56 -6.83
N LYS A 526 -8.90 12.35 -5.52
CA LYS A 526 -10.04 11.72 -4.84
C LYS A 526 -10.58 12.70 -3.82
N VAL A 527 -11.89 12.92 -3.81
CA VAL A 527 -12.56 13.78 -2.84
C VAL A 527 -13.74 13.02 -2.24
N ARG A 528 -13.70 12.84 -0.92
CA ARG A 528 -14.84 12.37 -0.11
C ARG A 528 -15.29 13.54 0.74
N ARG A 529 -16.57 13.88 0.67
CA ARG A 529 -17.16 14.97 1.45
C ARG A 529 -18.41 14.48 2.15
N SER A 530 -18.56 14.84 3.41
CA SER A 530 -19.76 14.55 4.21
C SER A 530 -20.27 15.84 4.82
N LEU A 531 -21.48 16.22 4.41
CA LEU A 531 -22.13 17.48 4.76
C LEU A 531 -23.31 17.21 5.69
N ILE A 532 -23.32 17.90 6.82
CA ILE A 532 -24.47 17.94 7.73
C ILE A 532 -25.06 19.34 7.63
N HIS A 533 -26.33 19.44 7.24
CA HIS A 533 -27.02 20.71 7.08
C HIS A 533 -28.41 20.73 7.72
N ALA A 534 -28.82 21.91 8.18
CA ALA A 534 -30.15 22.19 8.71
C ALA A 534 -30.63 23.54 8.16
N ASN A 535 -31.90 23.62 7.74
CA ASN A 535 -32.52 24.85 7.24
C ASN A 535 -31.66 25.58 6.18
N ASP A 536 -31.13 24.83 5.21
CA ASP A 536 -30.25 25.29 4.11
C ASP A 536 -28.84 25.79 4.52
N SER A 537 -28.50 25.76 5.81
CA SER A 537 -27.15 26.09 6.31
C SER A 537 -26.31 24.82 6.50
N ILE A 538 -25.08 24.83 5.94
CA ILE A 538 -24.07 23.79 6.23
C ILE A 538 -23.54 24.03 7.63
N LEU A 539 -23.77 23.06 8.51
CA LEU A 539 -23.27 23.10 9.89
C LEU A 539 -21.89 22.45 9.99
N PHE A 540 -21.67 21.40 9.21
CA PHE A 540 -20.42 20.65 9.20
C PHE A 540 -20.06 20.16 7.80
N ASP A 541 -18.76 20.18 7.53
CA ASP A 541 -18.15 19.70 6.31
C ASP A 541 -16.90 18.89 6.64
N TYR A 542 -17.05 17.57 6.61
CA TYR A 542 -15.92 16.65 6.67
C TYR A 542 -15.41 16.39 5.26
N ILE A 543 -14.14 16.68 5.02
CA ILE A 543 -13.46 16.42 3.75
C ILE A 543 -12.30 15.45 3.95
N ASP A 544 -12.19 14.44 3.08
CA ASP A 544 -11.00 13.62 2.89
C ASP A 544 -10.61 13.70 1.41
N LYS A 545 -9.53 14.44 1.14
CA LYS A 545 -9.01 14.71 -0.20
C LYS A 545 -7.65 14.05 -0.35
N THR A 546 -7.44 13.31 -1.43
CA THR A 546 -6.15 12.74 -1.80
C THR A 546 -5.76 13.22 -3.20
N LEU A 547 -4.49 13.57 -3.36
CA LEU A 547 -3.86 13.94 -4.62
C LEU A 547 -2.67 13.01 -4.86
N TRP A 548 -2.56 12.48 -6.07
CA TRP A 548 -1.43 11.66 -6.48
C TRP A 548 -1.08 12.03 -7.91
N ASP A 549 0.05 12.72 -8.07
CA ASP A 549 0.56 13.13 -9.37
C ASP A 549 1.90 12.45 -9.63
N PHE A 550 2.10 12.03 -10.88
CA PHE A 550 3.31 11.32 -11.28
C PHE A 550 3.69 11.64 -12.71
N VAL A 551 4.97 11.91 -12.93
CA VAL A 551 5.63 11.92 -14.22
C VAL A 551 6.75 10.90 -14.15
N GLY A 552 6.76 9.95 -15.06
CA GLY A 552 7.82 8.98 -15.21
C GLY A 552 8.31 8.94 -16.64
N ASP A 553 9.63 8.94 -16.80
CA ASP A 553 10.31 8.80 -18.07
C ASP A 553 11.25 7.59 -17.97
N VAL A 554 11.21 6.69 -18.95
CA VAL A 554 12.14 5.58 -19.09
C VAL A 554 12.71 5.61 -20.51
N GLN A 555 14.02 5.52 -20.61
CA GLN A 555 14.74 5.49 -21.87
C GLN A 555 15.69 4.30 -21.90
N THR A 556 15.45 3.37 -22.81
CA THR A 556 16.40 2.30 -23.13
C THR A 556 17.58 2.91 -23.88
N LEU A 557 18.81 2.58 -23.47
CA LEU A 557 20.03 3.17 -24.02
C LEU A 557 20.79 2.18 -24.90
N ASP A 558 21.36 1.17 -24.25
CA ASP A 558 22.30 0.23 -24.86
C ASP A 558 21.82 -1.19 -24.62
N VAL A 559 21.81 -1.99 -25.69
CA VAL A 559 21.63 -3.44 -25.65
C VAL A 559 22.95 -4.09 -26.07
N ASP A 560 23.68 -4.63 -25.12
CA ASP A 560 24.88 -5.42 -25.38
C ASP A 560 24.44 -6.87 -25.62
N GLU A 561 24.24 -7.25 -26.88
CA GLU A 561 23.81 -8.60 -27.25
C GLU A 561 24.84 -9.67 -26.85
N GLU A 562 26.14 -9.36 -26.88
CA GLU A 562 27.20 -10.30 -26.53
C GLU A 562 27.16 -10.67 -25.05
N LYS A 563 26.90 -9.67 -24.18
CA LYS A 563 26.75 -9.89 -22.74
C LYS A 563 25.32 -10.18 -22.31
N SER A 564 24.36 -10.02 -23.23
CA SER A 564 22.92 -10.04 -22.95
C SER A 564 22.53 -9.03 -21.86
N GLU A 565 23.09 -7.82 -21.95
CA GLU A 565 22.82 -6.73 -21.00
C GLU A 565 21.96 -5.64 -21.63
N LEU A 566 21.04 -5.08 -20.84
CA LEU A 566 20.20 -3.96 -21.23
C LEU A 566 20.34 -2.84 -20.21
N THR A 567 20.73 -1.66 -20.68
CA THR A 567 20.87 -0.46 -19.84
C THR A 567 19.76 0.53 -20.16
N TYR A 568 19.13 1.08 -19.13
CA TYR A 568 18.13 2.12 -19.27
C TYR A 568 18.32 3.24 -18.24
N LYS A 569 17.81 4.41 -18.58
CA LYS A 569 17.63 5.54 -17.66
C LYS A 569 16.19 5.64 -17.23
N ALA A 570 15.96 6.03 -15.99
CA ALA A 570 14.65 6.36 -15.47
C ALA A 570 14.70 7.72 -14.77
N ALA A 571 13.68 8.54 -14.98
CA ALA A 571 13.47 9.78 -14.25
C ALA A 571 12.04 9.82 -13.71
N ILE A 572 11.87 10.34 -12.50
CA ILE A 572 10.55 10.47 -11.87
C ILE A 572 10.38 11.84 -11.22
N VAL A 573 9.15 12.34 -11.28
CA VAL A 573 8.65 13.43 -10.44
C VAL A 573 7.30 12.97 -9.89
N ARG A 574 7.15 12.97 -8.57
CA ARG A 574 5.94 12.52 -7.90
C ARG A 574 5.53 13.51 -6.82
N SER A 575 4.23 13.73 -6.69
CA SER A 575 3.61 14.46 -5.58
C SER A 575 2.52 13.61 -4.95
N LEU A 576 2.44 13.62 -3.61
CA LEU A 576 1.40 12.96 -2.84
C LEU A 576 0.81 13.99 -1.88
N GLY A 577 -0.50 14.21 -1.95
CA GLY A 577 -1.24 15.05 -1.02
C GLY A 577 -2.32 14.23 -0.32
N ARG A 578 -2.50 14.43 0.99
CA ARG A 578 -3.69 13.98 1.70
C ARG A 578 -4.14 15.05 2.67
N TYR A 579 -5.39 15.47 2.58
CA TYR A 579 -5.98 16.48 3.43
C TYR A 579 -7.30 15.97 3.98
N THR A 580 -7.35 15.77 5.29
CA THR A 580 -8.53 15.36 6.03
C THR A 580 -8.83 16.39 7.10
N ALA A 581 -10.03 16.96 7.08
CA ALA A 581 -10.43 18.00 8.02
C ALA A 581 -11.94 17.98 8.28
N LEU A 582 -12.32 18.48 9.46
CA LEU A 582 -13.70 18.81 9.80
C LEU A 582 -13.82 20.33 9.93
N GLN A 583 -14.61 20.96 9.06
CA GLN A 583 -15.00 22.35 9.21
C GLN A 583 -16.34 22.42 9.96
N HIS A 584 -16.48 23.38 10.88
CA HIS A 584 -17.68 23.59 11.68
C HIS A 584 -18.18 25.05 11.64
N GLY A 585 -19.51 25.23 11.66
CA GLY A 585 -20.17 26.55 11.65
C GLY A 585 -20.32 27.18 10.27
N GLU A 586 -21.12 28.25 10.18
CA GLU A 586 -21.42 28.95 8.92
C GLU A 586 -20.23 29.80 8.44
N GLY A 587 -19.80 29.61 7.18
CA GLY A 587 -18.85 30.53 6.52
C GLY A 587 -17.76 29.86 5.66
N LYS A 588 -16.84 30.68 5.13
CA LYS A 588 -15.62 30.21 4.44
C LYS A 588 -14.67 29.56 5.46
N SER A 589 -13.90 28.56 5.04
CA SER A 589 -12.90 27.91 5.90
C SER A 589 -11.92 28.93 6.48
N ASP A 590 -11.85 29.02 7.81
CA ASP A 590 -10.83 29.74 8.54
C ASP A 590 -10.13 28.77 9.51
N LYS A 591 -8.91 29.11 9.97
CA LYS A 591 -8.18 28.31 10.95
C LYS A 591 -8.94 28.17 12.27
N SER A 592 -9.79 29.15 12.60
CA SER A 592 -10.55 29.18 13.84
C SER A 592 -11.72 28.18 13.89
N ASN A 593 -12.14 27.65 12.73
CA ASN A 593 -13.30 26.77 12.61
C ASN A 593 -13.04 25.48 11.83
N THR A 594 -11.77 25.08 11.70
CA THR A 594 -11.35 23.90 10.96
C THR A 594 -10.42 23.05 11.81
N ASP A 595 -10.84 21.81 12.07
CA ASP A 595 -10.03 20.78 12.71
C ASP A 595 -9.31 19.95 11.66
N VAL A 596 -8.00 20.17 11.50
CA VAL A 596 -7.16 19.43 10.56
C VAL A 596 -6.75 18.11 11.20
N LEU A 597 -7.35 17.02 10.73
CA LEU A 597 -7.03 15.66 11.20
C LEU A 597 -5.71 15.18 10.59
N LEU A 598 -5.47 15.50 9.32
CA LEU A 598 -4.25 15.19 8.60
C LEU A 598 -4.07 16.14 7.42
N SER A 599 -2.92 16.79 7.32
CA SER A 599 -2.48 17.48 6.11
C SER A 599 -1.08 16.98 5.76
N LEU A 600 -0.99 16.11 4.77
CA LEU A 600 0.24 15.53 4.25
C LEU A 600 0.52 16.09 2.86
N SER A 601 1.73 16.59 2.65
CA SER A 601 2.26 17.00 1.36
C SER A 601 3.66 16.40 1.18
N GLY A 602 3.78 15.50 0.22
CA GLY A 602 4.99 14.77 -0.11
C GLY A 602 5.41 15.00 -1.56
N SER A 603 6.71 14.99 -1.82
CA SER A 603 7.30 15.06 -3.16
C SER A 603 8.52 14.16 -3.25
N GLN A 604 8.69 13.48 -4.38
CA GLN A 604 9.87 12.68 -4.71
C GLN A 604 10.30 13.00 -6.14
N VAL A 605 11.56 13.33 -6.32
CA VAL A 605 12.17 13.59 -7.64
C VAL A 605 13.44 12.78 -7.72
N GLY A 606 13.72 12.17 -8.87
CA GLY A 606 14.97 11.44 -9.02
C GLY A 606 15.25 10.94 -10.41
N GLU A 607 16.51 10.56 -10.60
CA GLU A 607 17.03 9.96 -11.82
C GLU A 607 17.87 8.73 -11.47
N ALA A 608 17.83 7.72 -12.32
CA ALA A 608 18.62 6.52 -12.16
C ALA A 608 19.11 6.00 -13.51
N THR A 609 20.26 5.32 -13.50
CA THR A 609 20.72 4.47 -14.60
C THR A 609 20.83 3.06 -14.07
N TYR A 610 20.25 2.10 -14.78
CA TYR A 610 20.17 0.71 -14.32
C TYR A 610 20.43 -0.27 -15.46
N THR A 611 21.16 -1.32 -15.15
CA THR A 611 21.56 -2.38 -16.07
C THR A 611 20.97 -3.70 -15.62
N LEU A 612 20.21 -4.34 -16.50
CA LEU A 612 19.77 -5.71 -16.37
C LEU A 612 20.84 -6.62 -16.95
N SER A 613 21.33 -7.58 -16.17
CA SER A 613 22.42 -8.47 -16.57
C SER A 613 22.22 -9.88 -16.02
N PRO A 614 22.53 -10.94 -16.79
CA PRO A 614 22.53 -12.31 -16.31
C PRO A 614 23.45 -12.51 -15.09
N ASN A 615 24.50 -11.69 -14.98
CA ASN A 615 25.50 -11.78 -13.91
C ASN A 615 25.11 -10.99 -12.66
N GLY A 616 24.05 -10.18 -12.69
CA GLY A 616 23.67 -9.32 -11.58
C GLY A 616 23.17 -7.97 -12.04
N ASN A 617 21.93 -7.62 -11.67
CA ASN A 617 21.38 -6.31 -11.96
C ASN A 617 22.07 -5.26 -11.07
N HIS A 618 22.41 -4.12 -11.65
CA HIS A 618 23.14 -3.07 -10.95
C HIS A 618 22.84 -1.71 -11.55
N GLY A 619 23.09 -0.66 -10.77
CA GLY A 619 22.87 0.71 -11.19
C GLY A 619 22.94 1.65 -10.01
N SER A 620 22.79 2.94 -10.30
CA SER A 620 22.80 4.00 -9.30
C SER A 620 21.73 5.04 -9.58
N GLY A 621 21.30 5.72 -8.52
CA GLY A 621 20.29 6.77 -8.60
C GLY A 621 20.52 7.89 -7.61
N ASP A 622 20.07 9.07 -8.03
CA ASP A 622 20.09 10.32 -7.29
C ASP A 622 18.66 10.78 -7.09
N THR A 623 18.28 11.04 -5.83
CA THR A 623 16.90 11.38 -5.50
C THR A 623 16.82 12.45 -4.44
N PHE A 624 15.74 13.22 -4.50
CA PHE A 624 15.33 14.16 -3.47
C PHE A 624 13.91 13.84 -3.04
N HIS A 625 13.72 13.68 -1.74
CA HIS A 625 12.43 13.38 -1.14
C HIS A 625 12.11 14.43 -0.09
N ASN A 626 10.87 14.89 -0.06
CA ASN A 626 10.41 15.87 0.92
C ASN A 626 8.99 15.53 1.38
N VAL A 627 8.73 15.65 2.67
CA VAL A 627 7.38 15.54 3.22
C VAL A 627 7.15 16.59 4.30
N LEU A 628 5.91 17.06 4.35
CA LEU A 628 5.35 17.86 5.42
C LEU A 628 4.05 17.20 5.87
N VAL A 629 3.90 16.97 7.17
CA VAL A 629 2.67 16.55 7.81
C VAL A 629 2.31 17.58 8.88
N ASP A 630 1.05 17.99 8.91
CA ASP A 630 0.50 18.95 9.87
C ASP A 630 -0.84 18.41 10.37
N ARG A 631 -1.06 18.42 11.69
CA ARG A 631 -2.30 18.00 12.33
C ARG A 631 -2.61 18.95 13.48
N SER A 632 -3.88 19.24 13.70
CA SER A 632 -4.37 19.99 14.87
C SER A 632 -5.27 19.16 15.78
N TRP A 633 -5.66 17.96 15.35
CA TRP A 633 -6.48 17.03 16.12
C TRP A 633 -6.06 15.58 15.88
N PRO A 634 -6.09 14.71 16.91
CA PRO A 634 -6.47 14.98 18.31
C PRO A 634 -5.41 15.76 19.09
N HIS A 635 -4.23 15.98 18.52
CA HIS A 635 -3.16 16.80 19.08
C HIS A 635 -2.50 17.60 17.96
N GLU A 636 -1.86 18.71 18.34
CA GLU A 636 -1.02 19.47 17.42
C GLU A 636 0.29 18.72 17.20
N GLU A 637 0.61 18.46 15.94
CA GLU A 637 1.87 17.86 15.55
C GLU A 637 2.25 18.36 14.16
N ARG A 638 3.50 18.78 14.03
CA ARG A 638 4.07 19.09 12.71
C ARG A 638 5.34 18.27 12.49
N TYR A 639 5.34 17.55 11.39
CA TYR A 639 6.46 16.72 10.97
C TYR A 639 6.96 17.20 9.60
N LYS A 640 8.26 17.46 9.47
CA LYS A 640 8.90 17.75 8.18
C LYS A 640 10.18 16.93 8.02
N ARG A 641 10.34 16.30 6.86
CA ARG A 641 11.59 15.63 6.49
C ARG A 641 12.00 15.91 5.06
N SER A 642 13.29 16.14 4.86
CA SER A 642 13.89 16.29 3.54
C SER A 642 15.13 15.40 3.44
N VAL A 643 15.19 14.56 2.42
CA VAL A 643 16.26 13.58 2.22
C VAL A 643 16.84 13.74 0.82
N LEU A 644 18.17 13.91 0.75
CA LEU A 644 18.93 13.89 -0.49
C LEU A 644 19.76 12.61 -0.55
N VAL A 645 19.60 11.86 -1.63
CA VAL A 645 20.35 10.65 -1.94
C VAL A 645 21.20 10.92 -3.17
N ARG A 646 22.47 10.50 -3.13
CA ARG A 646 23.37 10.48 -4.29
C ARG A 646 24.04 9.13 -4.37
N ASP A 647 24.10 8.54 -5.57
CA ASP A 647 24.68 7.21 -5.78
C ASP A 647 24.15 6.18 -4.78
N ASN A 648 22.82 6.17 -4.59
CA ASN A 648 22.12 5.34 -3.60
C ASN A 648 22.62 5.45 -2.14
N LYS A 649 23.21 6.58 -1.76
CA LYS A 649 23.63 6.89 -0.38
C LYS A 649 23.00 8.19 0.09
N VAL A 650 22.50 8.20 1.33
CA VAL A 650 21.99 9.43 1.95
C VAL A 650 23.14 10.41 2.15
N VAL A 651 23.03 11.58 1.53
CA VAL A 651 23.97 12.71 1.70
C VAL A 651 23.42 13.72 2.69
N LEU A 652 22.10 13.85 2.77
CA LEU A 652 21.40 14.75 3.70
C LEU A 652 20.10 14.12 4.16
N ASP A 653 19.80 14.20 5.45
CA ASP A 653 18.51 13.84 6.05
C ASP A 653 18.19 14.86 7.14
N ILE A 654 17.32 15.82 6.82
CA ILE A 654 16.86 16.84 7.74
C ILE A 654 15.49 16.41 8.25
N TYR A 655 15.36 16.20 9.55
CA TYR A 655 14.13 15.82 10.22
C TYR A 655 13.81 16.85 11.30
N ASN A 656 12.63 17.47 11.21
CA ASN A 656 12.09 18.38 12.21
C ASN A 656 10.71 17.88 12.64
N ARG A 657 10.47 17.87 13.95
CA ARG A 657 9.19 17.56 14.58
C ARG A 657 8.94 18.64 15.62
N ASP A 658 7.82 19.36 15.49
CA ASP A 658 7.38 20.40 16.41
C ASP A 658 6.20 19.90 17.23
#